data_AF-A0AAD5PLS5-F1
#
_entry.id   AF-A0AAD5PLS5-F1
#
_cell.length_a   1.000
_cell.length_b   1.000
_cell.length_c   1.000
_cell.angle_alpha   90.00
_cell.angle_beta   90.00
_cell.angle_gamma   90.00
#
_symmetry.space_group_name_H-M   'P 1'
#
loop_
_entity.id
_entity.type
_entity.pdbx_description
1 polymer ?
#
loop_
_entity_poly.entity_id
_entity_poly.type
_entity_poly.pdbx_seq_one_letter_code
_entity_poly.pdbx_strand_id
1 'polypeptide(L)'
;MYGLDGNKGAAGSSTTATSTTVYPVTNGLTTDTNSNGLLNNYEGSTAGTINYTNTYFSFALNANINACTDTDSDGITDIYDIDDDNDGVLDASESPSCFYTQAELQRPISVSTQLAMYSTYLITNAIDNNTTTSSAFASGVNWVGLELFKLSAASSIKITGLTLSGLMNWALSSVATNTFKLQGSVDNINWTDLSAALASVNNTGDFVISNTLAPNQSFIHYRVIGVAGTSHYGGVREIYFNLATDFNQSQFPKISCDIDTDGDRIPNHLDLDSDGDGCADAVEARSSTTATSTTDFPVTNGITTDTNSNGLLNQYEGSTAGTIAYNSTYVSFALLNSVNACTNTDGDSLADINDLDDDNDGILDAVESPACFITAAEMQRPIAISSQLPMYSNYLLASAIDNNSATASAFLNGVNWVGLELFKLTAAAPINISGLTLESLVSWPLSNGATNTFKLQGSFDNVYWSDLSTAVSSTANTGNFVISNTLEPNKSFLYYRVIGVAGISHYGGIGEIKFNIPTDYNPSANPKAICTADIDGDQKLNHQDLDSDGDTCADAIELSLAPIGTTAFSTTSFFDPATTGTNGFVDALETTANSGIYKSTYNYLNASTNLINACLDNDGDKVGDIFDIDDDNDGTPDLQETTCAPAVLNSTCSLGTQTFGITSHCTGWMGFDYDPSPSVTVITNFDYMGLNSVGQPYFDFQGSTASSASTVLCGKMYKNFTTIPGVTYTYTINLMSNFVDAEGFKPQLKGVDAATGLVIGSTYLNGTGERSVTFTAVGTTTTISYTGPNQFWYEVSHTMNGLPYGICTTLDTDTDGKPNHLDLDSDGDGCSDAIEAGASTTASSTTVYPLGSDTNGNGLLNGYEGTITASLNYTSTYSDFALNNSINSVPTQIMMVYQT
;
A
#
# COMPACT_ATOMS: atom_id res chain seq x y z
N MET A 1 -27.82 -8.23 -33.57
CA MET A 1 -28.27 -7.55 -34.82
C MET A 1 -28.76 -6.14 -34.43
N TYR A 2 -27.80 -5.22 -34.22
CA TYR A 2 -27.98 -3.76 -34.25
C TYR A 2 -26.84 -3.17 -35.10
N GLY A 3 -27.04 -1.96 -35.61
CA GLY A 3 -26.21 -1.39 -36.68
C GLY A 3 -24.89 -0.84 -36.18
N LEU A 4 -23.80 -1.46 -36.63
CA LEU A 4 -22.49 -0.83 -36.80
C LEU A 4 -22.64 0.46 -37.62
N ASP A 5 -22.24 1.60 -37.07
CA ASP A 5 -21.98 2.79 -37.88
C ASP A 5 -20.56 3.31 -37.59
N GLY A 6 -19.59 2.70 -38.28
CA GLY A 6 -18.18 3.06 -38.11
C GLY A 6 -17.23 2.70 -39.25
N ASN A 7 -17.71 2.22 -40.40
CA ASN A 7 -16.96 2.36 -41.65
C ASN A 7 -17.87 2.18 -42.87
N LYS A 8 -18.15 3.27 -43.58
CA LYS A 8 -18.93 3.27 -44.83
C LYS A 8 -18.33 2.28 -45.82
N GLY A 9 -19.00 1.14 -46.02
CA GLY A 9 -18.49 0.13 -46.93
C GLY A 9 -19.37 -1.08 -47.28
N ALA A 10 -20.68 -1.10 -47.06
CA ALA A 10 -21.69 -1.84 -47.87
C ALA A 10 -23.02 -1.90 -47.12
N ALA A 11 -24.09 -1.46 -47.77
CA ALA A 11 -25.45 -1.67 -47.30
C ALA A 11 -25.76 -3.17 -47.29
N GLY A 12 -26.29 -3.72 -46.20
CA GLY A 12 -26.87 -5.06 -46.29
C GLY A 12 -27.02 -5.96 -45.08
N SER A 13 -27.39 -5.48 -43.88
CA SER A 13 -28.10 -6.36 -42.93
C SER A 13 -29.18 -5.61 -42.14
N SER A 14 -30.30 -6.27 -41.83
CA SER A 14 -31.46 -5.68 -41.15
C SER A 14 -31.09 -5.23 -39.74
N THR A 15 -31.03 -3.92 -39.51
CA THR A 15 -30.83 -3.28 -38.19
C THR A 15 -32.03 -3.40 -37.24
N THR A 16 -33.06 -4.19 -37.60
CA THR A 16 -34.37 -4.20 -36.93
C THR A 16 -34.96 -5.61 -36.71
N ALA A 17 -34.21 -6.68 -36.95
CA ALA A 17 -34.75 -8.03 -36.82
C ALA A 17 -34.69 -8.51 -35.35
N THR A 18 -35.71 -8.18 -34.57
CA THR A 18 -35.89 -8.57 -33.15
C THR A 18 -36.63 -9.91 -32.97
N SER A 19 -36.93 -10.63 -34.05
CA SER A 19 -37.77 -11.82 -33.98
C SER A 19 -37.03 -13.11 -34.29
N THR A 20 -37.06 -14.04 -33.35
CA THR A 20 -36.64 -15.44 -33.52
C THR A 20 -37.68 -16.30 -34.27
N THR A 21 -38.83 -15.71 -34.62
CA THR A 21 -39.99 -16.44 -35.20
C THR A 21 -40.60 -15.77 -36.43
N VAL A 22 -40.25 -14.51 -36.72
CA VAL A 22 -40.76 -13.72 -37.84
C VAL A 22 -39.59 -13.31 -38.73
N TYR A 23 -39.59 -13.83 -39.97
CA TYR A 23 -38.67 -13.37 -41.01
C TYR A 23 -38.85 -11.86 -41.24
N PRO A 24 -37.79 -11.10 -41.58
CA PRO A 24 -37.91 -9.67 -41.85
C PRO A 24 -38.78 -9.45 -43.10
N VAL A 25 -40.09 -9.29 -42.92
CA VAL A 25 -41.05 -9.03 -44.03
C VAL A 25 -41.70 -7.66 -43.94
N THR A 26 -41.39 -6.86 -42.91
CA THR A 26 -42.07 -5.59 -42.64
C THR A 26 -41.08 -4.42 -42.58
N ASN A 27 -40.42 -4.10 -43.70
CA ASN A 27 -39.83 -2.77 -43.96
C ASN A 27 -39.39 -2.54 -45.44
N GLY A 28 -40.13 -3.11 -46.41
CA GLY A 28 -39.86 -2.85 -47.84
C GLY A 28 -38.66 -3.59 -48.46
N LEU A 29 -38.05 -4.52 -47.74
CA LEU A 29 -36.87 -5.31 -48.16
C LEU A 29 -37.27 -6.65 -48.80
N THR A 30 -38.04 -6.65 -49.90
CA THR A 30 -38.69 -7.89 -50.40
C THR A 30 -38.30 -8.32 -51.80
N THR A 31 -37.35 -7.64 -52.46
CA THR A 31 -36.93 -8.05 -53.79
C THR A 31 -35.74 -9.00 -53.71
N ASP A 32 -35.98 -10.27 -53.99
CA ASP A 32 -35.00 -11.18 -54.57
C ASP A 32 -35.25 -11.20 -56.09
N THR A 33 -34.55 -10.34 -56.81
CA THR A 33 -34.80 -10.15 -58.26
C THR A 33 -34.28 -11.30 -59.08
N ASN A 34 -33.32 -12.06 -58.57
CA ASN A 34 -32.70 -13.18 -59.29
C ASN A 34 -33.28 -14.55 -58.86
N SER A 35 -34.17 -14.57 -57.85
CA SER A 35 -34.91 -15.73 -57.35
C SER A 35 -34.02 -16.85 -56.81
N ASN A 36 -32.87 -16.52 -56.21
CA ASN A 36 -31.95 -17.51 -55.61
C ASN A 36 -32.21 -17.76 -54.12
N GLY A 37 -33.16 -17.05 -53.49
CA GLY A 37 -33.50 -17.16 -52.08
C GLY A 37 -32.73 -16.22 -51.14
N LEU A 38 -31.76 -15.44 -51.64
CA LEU A 38 -31.06 -14.39 -50.91
C LEU A 38 -31.63 -13.04 -51.34
N LEU A 39 -32.19 -12.27 -50.40
CA LEU A 39 -32.76 -10.96 -50.73
C LEU A 39 -31.65 -10.01 -51.21
N ASN A 40 -31.91 -9.22 -52.24
CA ASN A 40 -30.91 -8.37 -52.92
C ASN A 40 -30.15 -7.45 -51.96
N ASN A 41 -30.75 -7.04 -50.84
CA ASN A 41 -30.10 -6.18 -49.85
C ASN A 41 -28.96 -6.88 -49.13
N TYR A 42 -28.97 -8.22 -49.06
CA TYR A 42 -27.90 -9.03 -48.50
C TYR A 42 -26.95 -9.57 -49.59
N GLU A 43 -27.19 -9.23 -50.86
CA GLU A 43 -26.42 -9.72 -52.00
C GLU A 43 -25.27 -8.81 -52.41
N GLY A 44 -24.14 -9.43 -52.74
CA GLY A 44 -22.99 -8.80 -53.34
C GLY A 44 -23.21 -8.42 -54.82
N SER A 45 -22.15 -7.89 -55.43
CA SER A 45 -22.15 -7.55 -56.87
C SER A 45 -22.37 -8.76 -57.79
N THR A 46 -22.18 -9.97 -57.26
CA THR A 46 -22.53 -11.25 -57.92
C THR A 46 -23.74 -11.85 -57.22
N ALA A 47 -24.81 -12.09 -57.97
CA ALA A 47 -26.01 -12.78 -57.50
C ALA A 47 -25.65 -14.08 -56.75
N GLY A 48 -26.20 -14.26 -55.54
CA GLY A 48 -25.96 -15.43 -54.70
C GLY A 48 -24.72 -15.38 -53.82
N THR A 49 -24.00 -14.26 -53.82
CA THR A 49 -22.92 -13.99 -52.85
C THR A 49 -23.41 -13.00 -51.81
N ILE A 50 -22.95 -13.13 -50.56
CA ILE A 50 -23.29 -12.19 -49.48
C ILE A 50 -22.48 -10.89 -49.60
N ASN A 51 -23.07 -9.76 -49.23
CA ASN A 51 -22.39 -8.45 -49.17
C ASN A 51 -21.97 -8.02 -47.77
N TYR A 52 -22.15 -8.90 -46.78
CA TYR A 52 -21.79 -8.68 -45.39
C TYR A 52 -20.80 -9.74 -44.93
N THR A 53 -20.09 -9.45 -43.84
CA THR A 53 -19.20 -10.42 -43.19
C THR A 53 -20.03 -11.46 -42.44
N ASN A 54 -19.85 -12.74 -42.76
CA ASN A 54 -20.59 -13.82 -42.10
C ASN A 54 -19.97 -14.14 -40.73
N THR A 55 -20.69 -13.82 -39.65
CA THR A 55 -20.29 -14.10 -38.26
C THR A 55 -20.98 -15.33 -37.65
N TYR A 56 -21.75 -16.07 -38.46
CA TYR A 56 -22.52 -17.24 -38.01
C TYR A 56 -21.67 -18.29 -37.29
N PHE A 57 -20.48 -18.58 -37.83
CA PHE A 57 -19.59 -19.59 -37.26
C PHE A 57 -18.90 -19.13 -35.97
N SER A 58 -18.84 -17.81 -35.74
CA SER A 58 -18.23 -17.22 -34.55
C SER A 58 -19.20 -17.17 -33.38
N PHE A 59 -20.46 -16.80 -33.62
CA PHE A 59 -21.40 -16.48 -32.54
C PHE A 59 -22.69 -17.32 -32.56
N ALA A 60 -23.25 -17.62 -33.74
CA ALA A 60 -24.59 -18.22 -33.83
C ALA A 60 -24.65 -19.72 -33.52
N LEU A 61 -23.50 -20.41 -33.50
CA LEU A 61 -23.40 -21.84 -33.20
C LEU A 61 -23.18 -22.15 -31.72
N ASN A 62 -22.92 -21.14 -30.88
CA ASN A 62 -22.68 -21.30 -29.47
C ASN A 62 -23.84 -20.72 -28.66
N ALA A 63 -24.57 -21.58 -27.94
CA ALA A 63 -25.71 -21.16 -27.12
C ALA A 63 -25.32 -20.29 -25.91
N ASN A 64 -24.03 -20.29 -25.55
CA ASN A 64 -23.50 -19.50 -24.45
C ASN A 64 -23.04 -18.09 -24.89
N ILE A 65 -23.14 -17.75 -26.18
CA ILE A 65 -22.81 -16.41 -26.68
C ILE A 65 -24.10 -15.73 -27.12
N ASN A 66 -24.39 -14.57 -26.53
CA ASN A 66 -25.46 -13.70 -26.99
C ASN A 66 -24.90 -12.46 -27.68
N ALA A 67 -24.67 -12.54 -28.99
CA ALA A 67 -24.20 -11.43 -29.83
C ALA A 67 -25.23 -10.29 -30.03
N CYS A 68 -26.28 -10.26 -29.22
CA CYS A 68 -27.29 -9.21 -29.20
C CYS A 68 -27.42 -8.56 -27.82
N THR A 69 -26.66 -9.00 -26.81
CA THR A 69 -26.55 -8.25 -25.54
C THR A 69 -25.83 -6.93 -25.83
N ASP A 70 -26.29 -5.89 -25.14
CA ASP A 70 -25.88 -4.50 -25.18
C ASP A 70 -26.26 -4.01 -23.77
N THR A 71 -25.34 -4.19 -22.83
CA THR A 71 -25.61 -4.15 -21.38
C THR A 71 -25.97 -2.74 -20.92
N ASP A 72 -25.22 -1.74 -21.36
CA ASP A 72 -25.43 -0.32 -21.05
C ASP A 72 -26.42 0.41 -21.99
N SER A 73 -26.86 -0.26 -23.07
CA SER A 73 -27.78 0.29 -24.08
C SER A 73 -27.23 1.49 -24.85
N ASP A 74 -25.92 1.57 -25.06
CA ASP A 74 -25.28 2.65 -25.83
C ASP A 74 -25.36 2.42 -27.36
N GLY A 75 -25.70 1.20 -27.78
CA GLY A 75 -25.88 0.78 -29.17
C GLY A 75 -24.72 -0.01 -29.76
N ILE A 76 -23.65 -0.22 -28.99
CA ILE A 76 -22.58 -1.20 -29.22
C ILE A 76 -22.96 -2.46 -28.44
N THR A 77 -22.56 -3.64 -28.93
CA THR A 77 -22.92 -4.91 -28.27
C THR A 77 -21.70 -5.43 -27.56
N ASP A 78 -21.86 -6.08 -26.41
CA ASP A 78 -20.79 -6.54 -25.52
C ASP A 78 -19.67 -7.34 -26.24
N ILE A 79 -19.99 -8.03 -27.32
CA ILE A 79 -18.99 -8.76 -28.12
C ILE A 79 -18.00 -7.88 -28.92
N TYR A 80 -18.26 -6.57 -28.99
CA TYR A 80 -17.48 -5.57 -29.71
C TYR A 80 -17.18 -4.33 -28.87
N ASP A 81 -17.94 -4.15 -27.80
CA ASP A 81 -17.65 -3.19 -26.77
C ASP A 81 -16.34 -3.57 -26.06
N ILE A 82 -15.70 -2.60 -25.42
CA ILE A 82 -14.47 -2.80 -24.65
C ILE A 82 -14.60 -2.32 -23.21
N ASP A 83 -15.76 -1.77 -22.86
CA ASP A 83 -16.21 -1.14 -21.62
C ASP A 83 -17.73 -1.36 -21.53
N ASP A 84 -18.15 -2.61 -21.30
CA ASP A 84 -19.53 -3.11 -21.47
C ASP A 84 -20.59 -2.38 -20.60
N ASP A 85 -20.18 -1.71 -19.52
CA ASP A 85 -21.03 -0.97 -18.58
C ASP A 85 -20.85 0.56 -18.62
N ASN A 86 -19.95 1.04 -19.48
CA ASN A 86 -19.67 2.45 -19.77
C ASN A 86 -19.20 3.26 -18.55
N ASP A 87 -18.59 2.60 -17.57
CA ASP A 87 -18.04 3.21 -16.37
C ASP A 87 -16.64 3.83 -16.61
N GLY A 88 -16.04 3.51 -17.76
CA GLY A 88 -14.77 4.03 -18.24
C GLY A 88 -13.58 3.10 -18.02
N VAL A 89 -13.77 1.99 -17.30
CA VAL A 89 -12.81 0.90 -17.12
C VAL A 89 -12.94 -0.05 -18.32
N LEU A 90 -11.87 -0.80 -18.62
CA LEU A 90 -11.89 -1.74 -19.73
C LEU A 90 -12.20 -3.14 -19.20
N ASP A 91 -13.04 -3.92 -19.90
CA ASP A 91 -13.45 -5.26 -19.46
C ASP A 91 -12.27 -6.19 -19.13
N ALA A 92 -11.19 -6.09 -19.91
CA ALA A 92 -9.99 -6.90 -19.72
C ALA A 92 -9.13 -6.46 -18.52
N SER A 93 -9.39 -5.30 -17.95
CA SER A 93 -8.80 -4.81 -16.70
C SER A 93 -9.60 -5.31 -15.50
N GLU A 94 -10.91 -5.37 -15.62
CA GLU A 94 -11.85 -5.81 -14.58
C GLU A 94 -11.86 -7.33 -14.46
N SER A 95 -11.87 -8.00 -15.62
CA SER A 95 -11.93 -9.44 -15.74
C SER A 95 -10.78 -10.04 -16.57
N PRO A 96 -9.48 -9.83 -16.25
CA PRO A 96 -8.37 -10.19 -17.14
C PRO A 96 -8.33 -11.65 -17.59
N SER A 97 -8.78 -12.58 -16.73
CA SER A 97 -8.77 -14.01 -17.05
C SER A 97 -9.85 -14.41 -18.07
N CYS A 98 -10.87 -13.57 -18.23
CA CYS A 98 -11.96 -13.74 -19.20
C CYS A 98 -11.57 -13.36 -20.62
N PHE A 99 -10.46 -12.67 -20.83
CA PHE A 99 -10.04 -12.22 -22.16
C PHE A 99 -8.76 -12.91 -22.59
N TYR A 100 -8.58 -13.09 -23.91
CA TYR A 100 -7.36 -13.67 -24.44
C TYR A 100 -6.23 -12.65 -24.46
N THR A 101 -5.12 -12.99 -23.81
CA THR A 101 -3.90 -12.19 -23.87
C THR A 101 -3.30 -12.20 -25.28
N GLN A 102 -2.48 -11.19 -25.58
CA GLN A 102 -1.75 -11.11 -26.85
C GLN A 102 -0.94 -12.40 -27.15
N ALA A 103 -0.29 -12.96 -26.13
CA ALA A 103 0.53 -14.17 -26.27
C ALA A 103 -0.30 -15.42 -26.57
N GLU A 104 -1.52 -15.53 -26.02
CA GLU A 104 -2.44 -16.63 -26.34
C GLU A 104 -2.91 -16.54 -27.80
N LEU A 105 -3.27 -15.34 -28.29
CA LEU A 105 -3.76 -15.14 -29.65
C LEU A 105 -2.67 -15.23 -30.72
N GLN A 106 -1.42 -14.92 -30.39
CA GLN A 106 -0.28 -15.12 -31.27
C GLN A 106 -0.03 -16.60 -31.60
N ARG A 107 -0.58 -17.53 -30.81
CA ARG A 107 -0.33 -18.96 -30.94
C ARG A 107 -1.50 -19.68 -31.63
N PRO A 108 -1.23 -20.49 -32.67
CA PRO A 108 -2.23 -21.37 -33.23
C PRO A 108 -2.63 -22.46 -32.21
N ILE A 109 -3.94 -22.73 -32.10
CA ILE A 109 -4.47 -23.77 -31.20
C ILE A 109 -4.47 -25.16 -31.86
N SER A 110 -4.34 -25.22 -33.19
CA SER A 110 -4.21 -26.47 -33.92
C SER A 110 -3.45 -26.26 -35.21
N VAL A 111 -2.77 -27.32 -35.65
CA VAL A 111 -2.07 -27.37 -36.93
C VAL A 111 -2.28 -28.72 -37.62
N SER A 112 -2.46 -28.71 -38.93
CA SER A 112 -2.51 -29.90 -39.77
C SER A 112 -1.82 -29.66 -41.11
N THR A 113 -1.52 -30.75 -41.82
CA THR A 113 -0.87 -30.72 -43.14
C THR A 113 -1.41 -31.84 -44.03
N GLN A 114 -1.40 -31.61 -45.34
CA GLN A 114 -1.66 -32.63 -46.36
C GLN A 114 -0.38 -33.23 -46.93
N LEU A 115 0.79 -32.73 -46.54
CA LEU A 115 2.07 -33.28 -46.93
C LEU A 115 2.47 -34.42 -45.99
N ALA A 116 3.09 -35.46 -46.54
CA ALA A 116 3.69 -36.51 -45.72
C ALA A 116 4.81 -35.93 -44.85
N MET A 117 4.86 -36.30 -43.58
CA MET A 117 5.93 -35.89 -42.68
C MET A 117 7.25 -36.58 -43.04
N TYR A 118 8.36 -35.90 -42.81
CA TYR A 118 9.68 -36.51 -42.93
C TYR A 118 9.98 -37.35 -41.69
N SER A 119 10.29 -38.64 -41.87
CA SER A 119 10.79 -39.50 -40.80
C SER A 119 9.94 -39.45 -39.50
N THR A 120 10.53 -39.05 -38.37
CA THR A 120 9.90 -38.98 -37.05
C THR A 120 9.39 -37.58 -36.68
N TYR A 121 9.48 -36.60 -37.58
CA TYR A 121 9.01 -35.24 -37.32
C TYR A 121 7.47 -35.20 -37.25
N LEU A 122 6.92 -34.40 -36.34
CA LEU A 122 5.48 -34.24 -36.15
C LEU A 122 5.06 -32.82 -36.52
N ILE A 123 3.87 -32.68 -37.10
CA ILE A 123 3.37 -31.35 -37.50
C ILE A 123 3.06 -30.48 -36.28
N THR A 124 2.67 -31.10 -35.16
CA THR A 124 2.38 -30.44 -33.89
C THR A 124 3.59 -29.77 -33.26
N ASN A 125 4.81 -30.23 -33.59
CA ASN A 125 6.05 -29.59 -33.17
C ASN A 125 6.28 -28.22 -33.84
N ALA A 126 5.36 -27.74 -34.67
CA ALA A 126 5.40 -26.39 -35.23
C ALA A 126 4.67 -25.37 -34.34
N ILE A 127 3.99 -25.82 -33.27
CA ILE A 127 3.16 -24.97 -32.39
C ILE A 127 3.25 -25.41 -30.91
N ASP A 128 4.23 -26.25 -30.55
CA ASP A 128 4.36 -26.86 -29.22
C ASP A 128 5.05 -25.95 -28.19
N ASN A 129 5.44 -24.74 -28.61
CA ASN A 129 6.20 -23.76 -27.84
C ASN A 129 7.53 -24.32 -27.32
N ASN A 130 8.18 -25.17 -28.12
CA ASN A 130 9.47 -25.76 -27.81
C ASN A 130 10.45 -25.54 -28.96
N THR A 131 11.35 -24.59 -28.76
CA THR A 131 12.36 -24.22 -29.77
C THR A 131 13.37 -25.33 -30.08
N THR A 132 13.38 -26.45 -29.35
CA THR A 132 14.26 -27.59 -29.63
C THR A 132 13.65 -28.62 -30.58
N THR A 133 12.32 -28.71 -30.64
CA THR A 133 11.56 -29.59 -31.54
C THR A 133 11.25 -28.87 -32.85
N SER A 134 10.85 -29.62 -33.87
CA SER A 134 10.47 -29.05 -35.17
C SER A 134 9.54 -29.96 -35.94
N SER A 135 8.83 -29.38 -36.90
CA SER A 135 8.12 -30.07 -37.97
C SER A 135 8.97 -30.10 -39.24
N ALA A 136 8.77 -31.10 -40.10
CA ALA A 136 9.40 -31.18 -41.42
C ALA A 136 8.61 -32.08 -42.37
N PHE A 137 8.52 -31.70 -43.64
CA PHE A 137 7.82 -32.44 -44.68
C PHE A 137 8.76 -33.36 -45.46
N ALA A 138 8.22 -34.40 -46.09
CA ALA A 138 8.92 -35.13 -47.13
C ALA A 138 9.25 -34.19 -48.31
N SER A 139 10.51 -34.23 -48.77
CA SER A 139 10.96 -33.39 -49.88
C SER A 139 10.52 -33.93 -51.24
N GLY A 140 10.30 -33.03 -52.21
CA GLY A 140 10.00 -33.40 -53.60
C GLY A 140 8.53 -33.76 -53.85
N VAL A 141 7.64 -33.49 -52.90
CA VAL A 141 6.20 -33.74 -53.04
C VAL A 141 5.59 -32.62 -53.89
N ASN A 142 4.77 -32.95 -54.89
CA ASN A 142 3.98 -31.95 -55.58
C ASN A 142 2.96 -31.35 -54.60
N TRP A 143 3.19 -30.12 -54.18
CA TRP A 143 2.38 -29.43 -53.17
C TRP A 143 1.31 -28.51 -53.76
N VAL A 144 1.15 -28.46 -55.09
CA VAL A 144 0.20 -27.54 -55.74
C VAL A 144 -1.21 -27.88 -55.30
N GLY A 145 -1.88 -26.90 -54.68
CA GLY A 145 -3.21 -27.06 -54.09
C GLY A 145 -3.24 -27.83 -52.77
N LEU A 146 -2.09 -28.28 -52.24
CA LEU A 146 -2.00 -28.94 -50.94
C LEU A 146 -1.73 -27.93 -49.82
N GLU A 147 -2.32 -28.21 -48.66
CA GLU A 147 -2.14 -27.45 -47.43
C GLU A 147 -0.83 -27.86 -46.75
N LEU A 148 0.15 -26.95 -46.76
CA LEU A 148 1.42 -27.14 -46.06
C LEU A 148 1.19 -27.02 -44.56
N PHE A 149 0.52 -25.94 -44.16
CA PHE A 149 0.07 -25.70 -42.80
C PHE A 149 -1.36 -25.22 -42.86
N LYS A 150 -2.24 -25.85 -42.09
CA LYS A 150 -3.59 -25.40 -41.83
C LYS A 150 -3.74 -25.21 -40.34
N LEU A 151 -4.04 -23.98 -39.94
CA LEU A 151 -3.99 -23.46 -38.59
C LEU A 151 -5.38 -22.97 -38.18
N SER A 152 -5.68 -23.09 -36.89
CA SER A 152 -6.82 -22.40 -36.27
C SER A 152 -6.31 -21.47 -35.18
N ALA A 153 -6.85 -20.27 -35.10
CA ALA A 153 -6.63 -19.32 -34.01
C ALA A 153 -7.63 -19.58 -32.87
N ALA A 154 -7.33 -19.07 -31.67
CA ALA A 154 -8.22 -19.17 -30.52
C ALA A 154 -9.48 -18.30 -30.65
N SER A 155 -9.35 -17.16 -31.35
CA SER A 155 -10.46 -16.26 -31.71
C SER A 155 -10.26 -15.73 -33.14
N SER A 156 -11.25 -15.01 -33.68
CA SER A 156 -11.15 -14.36 -34.98
C SER A 156 -10.21 -13.15 -34.88
N ILE A 157 -9.00 -13.28 -35.41
CA ILE A 157 -7.94 -12.27 -35.27
C ILE A 157 -7.62 -11.59 -36.59
N LYS A 158 -7.16 -10.34 -36.56
CA LYS A 158 -6.49 -9.67 -37.68
C LYS A 158 -4.99 -9.94 -37.59
N ILE A 159 -4.35 -10.31 -38.70
CA ILE A 159 -2.90 -10.57 -38.73
C ILE A 159 -2.21 -9.72 -39.81
N THR A 160 -1.04 -9.16 -39.46
CA THR A 160 -0.11 -8.54 -40.40
C THR A 160 0.73 -9.57 -41.15
N GLY A 161 0.74 -10.82 -40.68
CA GLY A 161 1.40 -11.94 -41.34
C GLY A 161 1.50 -13.18 -40.46
N LEU A 162 2.21 -14.18 -40.98
CA LEU A 162 2.52 -15.43 -40.29
C LEU A 162 4.04 -15.61 -40.22
N THR A 163 4.58 -15.76 -39.02
CA THR A 163 6.02 -16.03 -38.82
C THR A 163 6.25 -17.52 -38.68
N LEU A 164 7.09 -18.08 -39.55
CA LEU A 164 7.66 -19.42 -39.42
C LEU A 164 9.03 -19.27 -38.77
N SER A 165 9.11 -19.49 -37.47
CA SER A 165 10.32 -19.27 -36.70
C SER A 165 11.27 -20.47 -36.76
N GLY A 166 12.57 -20.15 -36.82
CA GLY A 166 13.64 -21.09 -36.57
C GLY A 166 13.82 -22.18 -37.63
N LEU A 167 13.96 -21.79 -38.91
CA LEU A 167 14.21 -22.74 -40.00
C LEU A 167 15.46 -23.60 -39.75
N MET A 168 15.32 -24.92 -39.85
CA MET A 168 16.36 -25.90 -39.48
C MET A 168 17.32 -26.27 -40.62
N ASN A 169 18.04 -25.31 -41.18
CA ASN A 169 18.88 -25.52 -42.38
C ASN A 169 18.12 -26.07 -43.60
N TRP A 170 16.78 -26.05 -43.57
CA TRP A 170 15.89 -26.58 -44.58
C TRP A 170 14.83 -25.56 -44.96
N ALA A 171 14.96 -25.01 -46.16
CA ALA A 171 13.98 -24.13 -46.77
C ALA A 171 12.65 -24.86 -47.03
N LEU A 172 11.53 -24.13 -47.13
CA LEU A 172 10.26 -24.73 -47.58
C LEU A 172 10.28 -24.93 -49.10
N SER A 173 10.90 -23.99 -49.83
CA SER A 173 11.04 -24.00 -51.28
C SER A 173 12.47 -24.34 -51.67
N SER A 174 12.68 -25.43 -52.42
CA SER A 174 14.02 -25.80 -52.90
C SER A 174 14.62 -24.81 -53.91
N VAL A 175 13.74 -24.07 -54.61
CA VAL A 175 14.08 -23.03 -55.60
C VAL A 175 12.97 -21.97 -55.60
N ALA A 176 13.27 -20.77 -56.10
CA ALA A 176 12.34 -19.62 -56.08
C ALA A 176 11.04 -19.83 -56.90
N THR A 177 11.03 -20.78 -57.83
CA THR A 177 9.84 -21.13 -58.62
C THR A 177 8.87 -22.07 -57.88
N ASN A 178 9.31 -22.67 -56.77
CA ASN A 178 8.42 -23.44 -55.92
C ASN A 178 7.76 -22.48 -54.94
N THR A 179 6.49 -22.15 -55.18
CA THR A 179 5.79 -21.09 -54.45
C THR A 179 4.58 -21.60 -53.68
N PHE A 180 4.22 -20.86 -52.64
CA PHE A 180 3.03 -21.00 -51.82
C PHE A 180 2.44 -19.62 -51.51
N LYS A 181 1.28 -19.57 -50.88
CA LYS A 181 0.64 -18.32 -50.39
C LYS A 181 -0.12 -18.54 -49.09
N LEU A 182 -0.36 -17.46 -48.36
CA LEU A 182 -1.20 -17.43 -47.16
C LEU A 182 -2.65 -17.11 -47.53
N GLN A 183 -3.58 -17.84 -46.94
CA GLN A 183 -5.01 -17.59 -47.04
C GLN A 183 -5.68 -17.60 -45.66
N GLY A 184 -6.79 -16.87 -45.53
CA GLY A 184 -7.66 -16.82 -44.34
C GLY A 184 -9.08 -17.25 -44.66
N SER A 185 -9.79 -17.80 -43.67
CA SER A 185 -11.18 -18.23 -43.80
C SER A 185 -11.93 -18.12 -42.46
N VAL A 186 -13.20 -17.74 -42.53
CA VAL A 186 -14.13 -17.72 -41.38
C VAL A 186 -14.95 -19.00 -41.25
N ASP A 187 -15.05 -19.80 -42.31
CA ASP A 187 -15.94 -20.98 -42.41
C ASP A 187 -15.20 -22.27 -42.79
N ASN A 188 -13.88 -22.21 -42.97
CA ASN A 188 -13.01 -23.30 -43.40
C ASN A 188 -13.31 -23.84 -44.82
N ILE A 189 -14.17 -23.17 -45.58
CA ILE A 189 -14.64 -23.58 -46.92
C ILE A 189 -14.22 -22.55 -47.96
N ASN A 190 -14.56 -21.28 -47.72
CA ASN A 190 -14.23 -20.15 -48.58
C ASN A 190 -12.96 -19.48 -48.06
N TRP A 191 -11.97 -19.32 -48.94
CA TRP A 191 -10.64 -18.86 -48.58
C TRP A 191 -10.27 -17.58 -49.33
N THR A 192 -9.87 -16.57 -48.57
CA THR A 192 -9.39 -15.27 -49.06
C THR A 192 -7.87 -15.27 -49.12
N ASP A 193 -7.29 -14.80 -50.23
CA ASP A 193 -5.83 -14.63 -50.34
C ASP A 193 -5.34 -13.49 -49.45
N LEU A 194 -4.38 -13.76 -48.59
CA LEU A 194 -3.75 -12.78 -47.69
C LEU A 194 -2.37 -12.33 -48.23
N SER A 195 -1.70 -13.20 -48.99
CA SER A 195 -0.43 -12.89 -49.64
C SER A 195 -0.45 -13.21 -51.13
N ALA A 196 0.42 -12.54 -51.90
CA ALA A 196 0.80 -13.03 -53.22
C ALA A 196 1.56 -14.36 -53.10
N ALA A 197 1.76 -15.05 -54.22
CA ALA A 197 2.59 -16.25 -54.26
C ALA A 197 4.07 -15.87 -53.98
N LEU A 198 4.68 -16.56 -53.02
CA LEU A 198 6.06 -16.34 -52.58
C LEU A 198 6.79 -17.67 -52.38
N ALA A 199 8.10 -17.62 -52.21
CA ALA A 199 8.95 -18.78 -51.94
C ALA A 199 9.85 -18.52 -50.74
N SER A 200 10.07 -19.54 -49.92
CA SER A 200 11.06 -19.52 -48.84
C SER A 200 12.27 -20.33 -49.29
N VAL A 201 13.28 -19.66 -49.84
CA VAL A 201 14.54 -20.30 -50.30
C VAL A 201 15.64 -20.23 -49.25
N ASN A 202 15.48 -19.36 -48.25
CA ASN A 202 16.37 -19.30 -47.10
C ASN A 202 16.12 -20.53 -46.22
N ASN A 203 17.18 -21.03 -45.62
CA ASN A 203 17.16 -22.28 -44.89
C ASN A 203 17.45 -22.11 -43.38
N THR A 204 17.79 -20.90 -42.93
CA THR A 204 18.02 -20.55 -41.52
C THR A 204 17.29 -19.27 -41.14
N GLY A 205 16.99 -19.11 -39.86
CA GLY A 205 16.32 -17.91 -39.32
C GLY A 205 14.81 -17.96 -39.49
N ASP A 206 14.17 -16.82 -39.22
CA ASP A 206 12.71 -16.69 -39.31
C ASP A 206 12.28 -16.33 -40.73
N PHE A 207 11.13 -16.85 -41.15
CA PHE A 207 10.51 -16.51 -42.41
C PHE A 207 9.11 -15.97 -42.20
N VAL A 208 8.88 -14.72 -42.60
CA VAL A 208 7.59 -14.04 -42.43
C VAL A 208 6.82 -14.04 -43.74
N ILE A 209 5.58 -14.53 -43.70
CA ILE A 209 4.61 -14.41 -44.78
C ILE A 209 3.73 -13.20 -44.47
N SER A 210 4.00 -12.06 -45.08
CA SER A 210 3.23 -10.84 -44.84
C SER A 210 1.82 -10.92 -45.44
N ASN A 211 0.82 -10.51 -44.67
CA ASN A 211 -0.53 -10.25 -45.14
C ASN A 211 -0.59 -8.84 -45.73
N THR A 212 -0.49 -8.75 -47.06
CA THR A 212 -0.54 -7.47 -47.78
C THR A 212 -1.83 -7.28 -48.56
N LEU A 213 -2.67 -8.32 -48.66
CA LEU A 213 -3.89 -8.30 -49.48
C LEU A 213 -5.17 -8.08 -48.68
N ALA A 214 -5.22 -8.54 -47.42
CA ALA A 214 -6.37 -8.33 -46.54
C ALA A 214 -5.93 -8.10 -45.08
N PRO A 215 -5.09 -7.08 -44.79
CA PRO A 215 -4.57 -6.81 -43.44
C PRO A 215 -5.65 -6.44 -42.42
N ASN A 216 -6.79 -5.92 -42.88
CA ASN A 216 -7.88 -5.44 -42.02
C ASN A 216 -9.04 -6.43 -41.87
N GLN A 217 -8.91 -7.66 -42.42
CA GLN A 217 -9.93 -8.70 -42.27
C GLN A 217 -9.53 -9.69 -41.18
N SER A 218 -10.50 -10.08 -40.35
CA SER A 218 -10.30 -11.08 -39.30
C SER A 218 -10.69 -12.47 -39.79
N PHE A 219 -9.91 -13.49 -39.40
CA PHE A 219 -10.20 -14.89 -39.70
C PHE A 219 -9.89 -15.77 -38.49
N ILE A 220 -10.59 -16.91 -38.39
CA ILE A 220 -10.35 -17.95 -37.37
C ILE A 220 -9.51 -19.11 -37.93
N HIS A 221 -9.56 -19.34 -39.25
CA HIS A 221 -8.76 -20.35 -39.93
C HIS A 221 -7.76 -19.71 -40.87
N TYR A 222 -6.53 -20.21 -40.84
CA TYR A 222 -5.44 -19.77 -41.70
C TYR A 222 -4.81 -20.97 -42.38
N ARG A 223 -4.34 -20.79 -43.61
CA ARG A 223 -3.56 -21.84 -44.26
C ARG A 223 -2.47 -21.30 -45.17
N VAL A 224 -1.38 -22.06 -45.24
CA VAL A 224 -0.34 -21.92 -46.25
C VAL A 224 -0.58 -23.00 -47.31
N ILE A 225 -0.89 -22.57 -48.54
CA ILE A 225 -1.25 -23.48 -49.64
C ILE A 225 -0.23 -23.39 -50.78
N GLY A 226 0.16 -24.53 -51.34
CA GLY A 226 1.11 -24.58 -52.46
C GLY A 226 0.51 -24.05 -53.75
N VAL A 227 1.27 -23.23 -54.48
CA VAL A 227 0.84 -22.56 -55.72
C VAL A 227 1.55 -23.15 -56.94
N ALA A 228 2.86 -23.38 -56.86
CA ALA A 228 3.63 -23.96 -57.96
C ALA A 228 4.80 -24.82 -57.44
N GLY A 229 5.16 -25.87 -58.19
CA GLY A 229 6.36 -26.68 -57.93
C GLY A 229 6.20 -27.76 -56.86
N THR A 230 7.29 -28.08 -56.17
CA THR A 230 7.36 -29.15 -55.16
C THR A 230 7.86 -28.66 -53.80
N SER A 231 7.49 -29.36 -52.73
CA SER A 231 8.00 -29.13 -51.38
C SER A 231 9.50 -29.39 -51.28
N HIS A 232 10.14 -28.72 -50.32
CA HIS A 232 11.36 -29.19 -49.69
C HIS A 232 11.08 -29.60 -48.24
N TYR A 233 12.10 -29.87 -47.42
CA TYR A 233 11.90 -30.36 -46.06
C TYR A 233 11.18 -29.35 -45.15
N GLY A 234 11.36 -28.04 -45.37
CA GLY A 234 10.61 -27.00 -44.67
C GLY A 234 10.62 -27.16 -43.15
N GLY A 235 11.81 -27.28 -42.57
CA GLY A 235 11.97 -27.58 -41.14
C GLY A 235 11.62 -26.37 -40.29
N VAL A 236 10.42 -26.33 -39.69
CA VAL A 236 9.92 -25.17 -38.90
C VAL A 236 9.84 -25.55 -37.42
N ARG A 237 10.39 -24.71 -36.54
CA ARG A 237 10.34 -24.89 -35.08
C ARG A 237 9.03 -24.38 -34.50
N GLU A 238 8.67 -23.14 -34.80
CA GLU A 238 7.45 -22.54 -34.26
C GLU A 238 6.72 -21.71 -35.32
N ILE A 239 5.42 -21.57 -35.17
CA ILE A 239 4.57 -20.75 -36.02
C ILE A 239 3.79 -19.78 -35.14
N TYR A 240 3.94 -18.49 -35.44
CA TYR A 240 3.24 -17.42 -34.73
C TYR A 240 2.39 -16.60 -35.70
N PHE A 241 1.21 -16.20 -35.24
CA PHE A 241 0.42 -15.14 -35.86
C PHE A 241 1.03 -13.79 -35.49
N ASN A 242 1.33 -12.97 -36.50
CA ASN A 242 1.74 -11.60 -36.26
C ASN A 242 0.48 -10.77 -36.16
N LEU A 243 0.02 -10.49 -34.94
CA LEU A 243 -1.19 -9.68 -34.71
C LEU A 243 -1.04 -8.27 -35.28
N ALA A 244 -2.17 -7.63 -35.54
CA ALA A 244 -2.21 -6.22 -35.91
C ALA A 244 -1.77 -5.33 -34.73
N THR A 245 -1.33 -4.10 -35.03
CA THR A 245 -0.76 -3.18 -34.05
C THR A 245 -1.82 -2.49 -33.17
N ASP A 246 -3.09 -2.55 -33.58
CA ASP A 246 -4.28 -2.06 -32.90
C ASP A 246 -4.92 -3.14 -32.00
N PHE A 247 -4.10 -4.00 -31.38
CA PHE A 247 -4.58 -5.03 -30.46
C PHE A 247 -5.10 -4.39 -29.16
N ASN A 248 -6.37 -4.62 -28.84
CA ASN A 248 -6.96 -4.37 -27.53
C ASN A 248 -7.48 -5.71 -26.98
N GLN A 249 -7.22 -6.01 -25.70
CA GLN A 249 -7.55 -7.29 -25.09
C GLN A 249 -9.06 -7.49 -24.84
N SER A 250 -9.81 -6.44 -24.48
CA SER A 250 -11.26 -6.50 -24.22
C SER A 250 -12.03 -6.98 -25.46
N GLN A 251 -11.54 -6.71 -26.66
CA GLN A 251 -12.15 -7.19 -27.91
C GLN A 251 -12.10 -8.72 -28.12
N PHE A 252 -11.44 -9.47 -27.25
CA PHE A 252 -11.25 -10.92 -27.38
C PHE A 252 -11.73 -11.69 -26.13
N PRO A 253 -13.04 -11.65 -25.81
CA PRO A 253 -13.59 -12.42 -24.71
C PRO A 253 -13.48 -13.93 -24.96
N LYS A 254 -13.28 -14.67 -23.88
CA LYS A 254 -13.40 -16.13 -23.82
C LYS A 254 -14.87 -16.49 -23.65
N ILE A 255 -15.21 -17.73 -23.98
CA ILE A 255 -16.61 -18.21 -23.96
C ILE A 255 -17.21 -18.26 -22.55
N SER A 256 -16.39 -18.28 -21.51
CA SER A 256 -16.82 -18.28 -20.11
C SER A 256 -16.16 -17.10 -19.40
N CYS A 257 -16.98 -16.21 -18.85
CA CYS A 257 -16.56 -15.18 -17.91
C CYS A 257 -17.58 -15.10 -16.78
N ASP A 258 -17.15 -15.53 -15.59
CA ASP A 258 -17.99 -15.57 -14.38
C ASP A 258 -17.18 -15.04 -13.18
N ILE A 259 -16.27 -14.08 -13.40
CA ILE A 259 -15.57 -13.39 -12.30
C ILE A 259 -16.57 -12.41 -11.70
N ASP A 260 -16.89 -12.62 -10.44
CA ASP A 260 -17.94 -11.96 -9.68
C ASP A 260 -17.39 -11.85 -8.24
N THR A 261 -16.90 -10.67 -7.89
CA THR A 261 -16.06 -10.46 -6.71
C THR A 261 -16.89 -10.33 -5.43
N ASP A 262 -18.05 -9.69 -5.49
CA ASP A 262 -18.98 -9.52 -4.37
C ASP A 262 -20.02 -10.66 -4.25
N GLY A 263 -20.19 -11.47 -5.31
CA GLY A 263 -21.07 -12.64 -5.34
C GLY A 263 -22.53 -12.32 -5.66
N ASP A 264 -22.83 -11.16 -6.24
CA ASP A 264 -24.19 -10.73 -6.57
C ASP A 264 -24.76 -11.38 -7.86
N ARG A 265 -23.88 -12.00 -8.66
CA ARG A 265 -24.08 -12.66 -9.97
C ARG A 265 -23.98 -11.73 -11.19
N ILE A 266 -23.48 -10.53 -11.02
CA ILE A 266 -23.07 -9.64 -12.08
C ILE A 266 -21.55 -9.82 -12.23
N PRO A 267 -21.07 -10.23 -13.41
CA PRO A 267 -19.63 -10.30 -13.62
C PRO A 267 -19.01 -8.91 -13.53
N ASN A 268 -17.80 -8.81 -12.96
CA ASN A 268 -17.08 -7.54 -12.72
C ASN A 268 -16.96 -6.58 -13.92
N HIS A 269 -17.00 -7.05 -15.16
CA HIS A 269 -16.94 -6.18 -16.36
C HIS A 269 -18.32 -5.66 -16.79
N LEU A 270 -19.35 -5.95 -16.00
CA LEU A 270 -20.74 -5.55 -16.20
C LEU A 270 -21.31 -4.94 -14.91
N ASP A 271 -20.45 -4.74 -13.91
CA ASP A 271 -20.81 -4.39 -12.54
C ASP A 271 -20.20 -3.02 -12.21
N LEU A 272 -21.02 -2.12 -11.69
CA LEU A 272 -20.58 -0.76 -11.36
C LEU A 272 -20.05 -0.64 -9.92
N ASP A 273 -20.09 -1.71 -9.13
CA ASP A 273 -19.60 -1.82 -7.75
C ASP A 273 -19.15 -3.26 -7.52
N SER A 274 -18.06 -3.63 -8.20
CA SER A 274 -17.58 -5.00 -8.35
C SER A 274 -17.28 -5.72 -7.04
N ASP A 275 -16.95 -4.99 -5.98
CA ASP A 275 -16.70 -5.55 -4.66
C ASP A 275 -17.82 -5.32 -3.64
N GLY A 276 -18.86 -4.58 -4.01
CA GLY A 276 -20.08 -4.37 -3.22
C GLY A 276 -19.86 -3.54 -1.97
N ASP A 277 -18.88 -2.63 -1.95
CA ASP A 277 -18.63 -1.75 -0.81
C ASP A 277 -19.46 -0.45 -0.84
N GLY A 278 -20.16 -0.19 -1.94
CA GLY A 278 -21.02 0.98 -2.12
C GLY A 278 -20.32 2.21 -2.73
N CYS A 279 -19.03 2.11 -3.05
CA CYS A 279 -18.33 3.00 -3.96
C CYS A 279 -18.50 2.49 -5.40
N ALA A 280 -18.52 3.40 -6.38
CA ALA A 280 -18.63 2.98 -7.77
C ALA A 280 -17.25 2.67 -8.35
N ASP A 281 -17.13 1.61 -9.13
CA ASP A 281 -15.91 1.16 -9.81
C ASP A 281 -15.24 2.32 -10.58
N ALA A 282 -16.04 3.17 -11.22
CA ALA A 282 -15.57 4.38 -11.91
C ALA A 282 -14.79 5.35 -10.99
N VAL A 283 -15.21 5.53 -9.73
CA VAL A 283 -14.49 6.38 -8.75
C VAL A 283 -13.21 5.69 -8.30
N GLU A 284 -13.31 4.42 -7.96
CA GLU A 284 -12.21 3.59 -7.48
C GLU A 284 -11.13 3.38 -8.55
N ALA A 285 -11.53 3.31 -9.81
CA ALA A 285 -10.65 3.29 -10.96
C ALA A 285 -10.12 4.66 -11.34
N ARG A 286 -10.68 5.76 -10.82
CA ARG A 286 -10.38 7.16 -11.20
C ARG A 286 -10.77 7.51 -12.64
N SER A 287 -11.72 6.79 -13.25
CA SER A 287 -12.35 7.24 -14.49
C SER A 287 -13.29 8.43 -14.20
N SER A 288 -13.84 8.49 -12.98
CA SER A 288 -14.73 9.54 -12.49
C SER A 288 -14.34 9.99 -11.08
N THR A 289 -14.76 11.19 -10.69
CA THR A 289 -14.68 11.67 -9.29
C THR A 289 -16.06 11.96 -8.71
N THR A 290 -17.12 11.68 -9.46
CA THR A 290 -18.50 12.06 -9.11
C THR A 290 -19.51 10.97 -9.44
N ALA A 291 -19.07 9.78 -9.87
CA ALA A 291 -19.98 8.67 -10.07
C ALA A 291 -20.51 8.23 -8.70
N THR A 292 -21.81 8.03 -8.62
CA THR A 292 -22.50 7.60 -7.39
C THR A 292 -23.49 6.46 -7.64
N SER A 293 -23.59 6.01 -8.89
CA SER A 293 -24.50 4.95 -9.28
C SER A 293 -23.72 3.65 -9.27
N THR A 294 -24.23 2.67 -8.53
CA THR A 294 -23.68 1.30 -8.47
C THR A 294 -24.57 0.31 -9.23
N THR A 295 -25.63 0.78 -9.90
CA THR A 295 -26.57 -0.11 -10.62
C THR A 295 -27.13 0.44 -11.92
N ASP A 296 -27.17 1.77 -12.08
CA ASP A 296 -27.66 2.41 -13.31
C ASP A 296 -26.46 2.81 -14.18
N PHE A 297 -26.30 2.12 -15.31
CA PHE A 297 -25.24 2.40 -16.30
C PHE A 297 -25.28 3.85 -16.78
N PRO A 298 -24.11 4.47 -17.06
CA PRO A 298 -24.05 5.84 -17.55
C PRO A 298 -24.58 5.93 -18.98
N VAL A 299 -25.91 6.00 -19.14
CA VAL A 299 -26.51 6.15 -20.46
C VAL A 299 -26.11 7.50 -21.07
N THR A 300 -25.81 7.50 -22.37
CA THR A 300 -25.44 8.63 -23.24
C THR A 300 -26.48 9.78 -23.33
N ASN A 301 -27.43 9.89 -22.40
CA ASN A 301 -28.43 10.95 -22.26
C ASN A 301 -27.84 12.32 -21.84
N GLY A 302 -26.66 12.68 -22.36
CA GLY A 302 -26.08 14.01 -22.23
C GLY A 302 -24.56 14.08 -22.13
N ILE A 303 -23.87 12.95 -21.98
CA ILE A 303 -22.41 12.89 -21.82
C ILE A 303 -21.79 12.00 -22.90
N THR A 304 -20.84 12.64 -23.59
CA THR A 304 -19.80 12.22 -24.55
C THR A 304 -20.09 11.33 -25.75
N THR A 305 -19.52 11.76 -26.88
CA THR A 305 -19.44 11.00 -28.13
C THR A 305 -18.44 9.86 -27.97
N ASP A 306 -18.75 8.65 -28.45
CA ASP A 306 -17.74 7.70 -28.93
C ASP A 306 -17.59 7.91 -30.45
N THR A 307 -16.47 8.49 -30.86
CA THR A 307 -16.22 8.80 -32.28
C THR A 307 -15.74 7.59 -33.08
N ASN A 308 -15.16 6.60 -32.41
CA ASN A 308 -14.52 5.48 -33.06
C ASN A 308 -15.33 4.18 -32.94
N SER A 309 -16.40 4.20 -32.14
CA SER A 309 -17.42 3.15 -31.98
C SER A 309 -16.78 1.84 -31.49
N ASN A 310 -15.92 1.95 -30.47
CA ASN A 310 -15.29 0.83 -29.80
C ASN A 310 -15.91 0.51 -28.43
N GLY A 311 -16.82 1.34 -27.91
CA GLY A 311 -17.42 1.15 -26.58
C GLY A 311 -16.94 2.16 -25.56
N LEU A 312 -15.62 2.31 -25.44
CA LEU A 312 -15.01 3.27 -24.53
C LEU A 312 -15.27 4.73 -24.95
N LEU A 313 -15.96 5.49 -24.11
CA LEU A 313 -16.27 6.90 -24.39
C LEU A 313 -15.02 7.77 -24.55
N ASN A 314 -15.06 8.72 -25.49
CA ASN A 314 -13.93 9.62 -25.80
C ASN A 314 -13.35 10.38 -24.58
N GLN A 315 -14.11 10.58 -23.50
CA GLN A 315 -13.60 11.25 -22.28
C GLN A 315 -12.60 10.39 -21.51
N TYR A 316 -12.73 9.08 -21.62
CA TYR A 316 -11.85 8.11 -21.00
C TYR A 316 -10.71 7.71 -21.93
N GLU A 317 -10.84 7.97 -23.25
CA GLU A 317 -9.83 7.60 -24.25
C GLU A 317 -8.54 8.44 -24.22
N GLY A 318 -7.41 7.75 -24.27
CA GLY A 318 -6.07 8.30 -24.47
C GLY A 318 -5.78 8.69 -25.92
N SER A 319 -4.51 8.97 -26.21
CA SER A 319 -4.08 9.40 -27.56
C SER A 319 -4.23 8.34 -28.66
N THR A 320 -4.38 7.07 -28.27
CA THR A 320 -4.65 5.94 -29.16
C THR A 320 -6.05 5.42 -28.83
N ALA A 321 -6.91 5.29 -29.84
CA ALA A 321 -8.26 4.74 -29.66
C ALA A 321 -8.22 3.36 -28.96
N GLY A 322 -9.14 3.16 -28.02
CA GLY A 322 -9.24 1.95 -27.20
C GLY A 322 -8.17 1.82 -26.12
N THR A 323 -7.58 2.93 -25.67
CA THR A 323 -6.68 2.96 -24.50
C THR A 323 -7.16 4.02 -23.53
N ILE A 324 -6.99 3.83 -22.23
CA ILE A 324 -7.44 4.81 -21.21
C ILE A 324 -6.49 6.03 -21.10
N ALA A 325 -7.04 7.20 -20.75
CA ALA A 325 -6.34 8.47 -20.56
C ALA A 325 -5.89 8.74 -19.11
N TYR A 326 -6.36 7.91 -18.18
CA TYR A 326 -6.11 8.03 -16.74
C TYR A 326 -5.32 6.84 -16.22
N ASN A 327 -4.84 6.94 -14.98
CA ASN A 327 -4.11 5.88 -14.30
C ASN A 327 -5.10 5.09 -13.45
N SER A 328 -5.55 3.94 -13.96
CA SER A 328 -6.56 3.14 -13.27
C SER A 328 -6.06 2.58 -11.93
N THR A 329 -6.88 2.74 -10.89
CA THR A 329 -6.67 2.12 -9.56
C THR A 329 -7.66 0.99 -9.27
N TYR A 330 -8.42 0.53 -10.27
CA TYR A 330 -9.45 -0.52 -10.14
C TYR A 330 -8.96 -1.75 -9.35
N VAL A 331 -7.83 -2.33 -9.76
CA VAL A 331 -7.27 -3.54 -9.10
C VAL A 331 -6.88 -3.31 -7.63
N SER A 332 -6.74 -2.05 -7.22
CA SER A 332 -6.35 -1.68 -5.84
C SER A 332 -7.55 -1.41 -4.94
N PHE A 333 -8.70 -1.00 -5.49
CA PHE A 333 -9.85 -0.52 -4.70
C PHE A 333 -11.11 -1.30 -5.05
N ALA A 334 -11.59 -1.27 -6.31
CA ALA A 334 -12.81 -1.94 -6.81
C ALA A 334 -12.87 -3.48 -6.76
N LEU A 335 -11.90 -4.12 -6.10
CA LEU A 335 -11.87 -5.57 -5.88
C LEU A 335 -11.77 -5.92 -4.39
N LEU A 336 -11.87 -4.93 -3.51
CA LEU A 336 -11.59 -5.00 -2.08
C LEU A 336 -12.72 -4.36 -1.26
N ASN A 337 -13.77 -5.15 -1.01
CA ASN A 337 -14.94 -4.75 -0.20
C ASN A 337 -14.60 -4.05 1.15
N SER A 338 -13.43 -4.33 1.71
CA SER A 338 -12.97 -3.77 2.98
C SER A 338 -12.38 -2.36 2.88
N VAL A 339 -12.29 -1.75 1.69
CA VAL A 339 -11.73 -0.42 1.48
C VAL A 339 -12.62 0.42 0.56
N ASN A 340 -13.59 1.12 1.16
CA ASN A 340 -14.44 2.04 0.42
C ASN A 340 -13.71 3.36 0.11
N ALA A 341 -13.22 3.49 -1.12
CA ALA A 341 -12.48 4.67 -1.60
C ALA A 341 -13.34 5.93 -1.81
N CYS A 342 -14.66 5.84 -1.63
CA CYS A 342 -15.59 6.97 -1.64
C CYS A 342 -15.84 7.53 -0.23
N THR A 343 -15.41 6.84 0.83
CA THR A 343 -15.58 7.30 2.21
C THR A 343 -14.85 8.62 2.41
N ASN A 344 -15.54 9.57 3.04
CA ASN A 344 -15.02 10.86 3.47
C ASN A 344 -15.65 11.09 4.85
N THR A 345 -14.87 10.85 5.89
CA THR A 345 -15.32 10.81 7.29
C THR A 345 -15.61 12.22 7.83
N ASP A 346 -14.71 13.16 7.59
CA ASP A 346 -14.73 14.53 8.12
C ASP A 346 -15.56 15.56 7.32
N GLY A 347 -15.88 15.30 6.06
CA GLY A 347 -16.55 16.23 5.15
C GLY A 347 -15.66 17.19 4.36
N ASP A 348 -14.33 17.01 4.31
CA ASP A 348 -13.38 18.00 3.77
C ASP A 348 -13.23 18.01 2.23
N SER A 349 -13.91 17.09 1.54
CA SER A 349 -13.86 16.80 0.09
C SER A 349 -12.71 15.89 -0.37
N LEU A 350 -11.84 15.44 0.53
CA LEU A 350 -10.82 14.42 0.29
C LEU A 350 -11.34 13.08 0.83
N ALA A 351 -11.29 12.02 0.02
CA ALA A 351 -11.68 10.71 0.53
C ALA A 351 -10.60 10.19 1.48
N ASP A 352 -10.99 9.48 2.54
CA ASP A 352 -10.14 8.91 3.60
C ASP A 352 -8.87 8.26 3.03
N ILE A 353 -9.00 7.52 1.93
CA ILE A 353 -7.88 6.85 1.26
C ILE A 353 -6.76 7.77 0.72
N ASN A 354 -7.04 9.06 0.57
CA ASN A 354 -6.08 10.10 0.21
C ASN A 354 -5.92 11.17 1.30
N ASP A 355 -6.67 11.06 2.39
CA ASP A 355 -6.53 11.88 3.58
C ASP A 355 -5.33 11.40 4.41
N LEU A 356 -4.83 12.27 5.30
CA LEU A 356 -3.79 11.93 6.26
C LEU A 356 -4.31 11.90 7.71
N ASP A 357 -5.52 12.41 7.93
CA ASP A 357 -6.20 12.67 9.22
C ASP A 357 -7.73 12.59 8.97
N ASP A 358 -8.28 11.38 8.82
CA ASP A 358 -9.64 11.14 8.28
C ASP A 358 -10.75 11.84 9.09
N ASP A 359 -10.54 12.10 10.38
CA ASP A 359 -11.49 12.77 11.27
C ASP A 359 -11.05 14.16 11.73
N ASN A 360 -10.00 14.70 11.10
CA ASN A 360 -9.49 16.06 11.33
C ASN A 360 -9.31 16.39 12.81
N ASP A 361 -8.83 15.45 13.61
CA ASP A 361 -8.55 15.64 15.02
C ASP A 361 -7.13 16.18 15.29
N GLY A 362 -6.36 16.34 14.22
CA GLY A 362 -4.99 16.83 14.25
C GLY A 362 -3.98 15.74 14.57
N ILE A 363 -4.39 14.48 14.56
CA ILE A 363 -3.53 13.30 14.62
C ILE A 363 -3.36 12.79 13.18
N LEU A 364 -2.48 11.82 12.97
CA LEU A 364 -2.28 11.26 11.64
C LEU A 364 -2.74 9.82 11.71
N ASP A 365 -3.48 9.33 10.72
CA ASP A 365 -4.12 8.00 10.78
C ASP A 365 -3.13 6.87 11.12
N ALA A 366 -1.92 6.95 10.58
CA ALA A 366 -0.86 5.96 10.81
C ALA A 366 -0.25 6.02 12.23
N VAL A 367 -0.59 7.04 13.02
CA VAL A 367 -0.27 7.15 14.45
C VAL A 367 -1.38 6.53 15.29
N GLU A 368 -2.65 6.79 14.99
CA GLU A 368 -3.79 6.17 15.69
C GLU A 368 -3.88 4.67 15.40
N SER A 369 -3.67 4.30 14.13
CA SER A 369 -3.85 2.94 13.63
C SER A 369 -2.61 2.39 12.90
N PRO A 370 -1.40 2.30 13.51
CA PRO A 370 -0.16 1.96 12.81
C PRO A 370 -0.16 0.61 12.07
N ALA A 371 -0.99 -0.33 12.52
CA ALA A 371 -1.12 -1.64 11.88
C ALA A 371 -1.90 -1.57 10.56
N CYS A 372 -2.73 -0.54 10.37
CA CYS A 372 -3.60 -0.34 9.22
C CYS A 372 -2.92 0.35 8.04
N PHE A 373 -1.71 0.89 8.21
CA PHE A 373 -1.02 1.65 7.17
C PHE A 373 0.30 1.01 6.75
N ILE A 374 0.69 1.19 5.49
CA ILE A 374 1.94 0.65 4.93
C ILE A 374 3.11 1.51 5.41
N THR A 375 4.04 0.92 6.14
CA THR A 375 5.25 1.62 6.57
C THR A 375 6.21 1.84 5.40
N ALA A 376 7.09 2.84 5.50
CA ALA A 376 8.13 3.09 4.48
C ALA A 376 9.00 1.85 4.19
N ALA A 377 9.27 1.02 5.20
CA ALA A 377 10.06 -0.19 5.06
C ALA A 377 9.30 -1.33 4.34
N GLU A 378 7.99 -1.44 4.56
CA GLU A 378 7.13 -2.35 3.81
C GLU A 378 7.01 -1.89 2.35
N MET A 379 6.81 -0.59 2.13
CA MET A 379 6.62 -0.01 0.81
C MET A 379 7.86 -0.08 -0.08
N GLN A 380 9.06 0.02 0.49
CA GLN A 380 10.33 -0.16 -0.24
C GLN A 380 10.52 -1.57 -0.80
N ARG A 381 9.74 -2.56 -0.34
CA ARG A 381 9.92 -3.97 -0.68
C ARG A 381 8.85 -4.44 -1.65
N PRO A 382 9.23 -5.14 -2.73
CA PRO A 382 8.26 -5.85 -3.56
C PRO A 382 7.58 -6.98 -2.78
N ILE A 383 6.27 -7.11 -2.93
CA ILE A 383 5.48 -8.19 -2.30
C ILE A 383 5.47 -9.47 -3.15
N ALA A 384 5.73 -9.35 -4.46
CA ALA A 384 5.82 -10.48 -5.38
C ALA A 384 6.90 -10.25 -6.43
N ILE A 385 7.48 -11.36 -6.92
CA ILE A 385 8.48 -11.35 -7.99
C ILE A 385 8.28 -12.53 -8.94
N SER A 386 8.46 -12.29 -10.23
CA SER A 386 8.48 -13.32 -11.28
C SER A 386 9.55 -13.01 -12.34
N SER A 387 9.93 -14.03 -13.12
CA SER A 387 10.93 -13.92 -14.18
C SER A 387 10.64 -14.90 -15.30
N GLN A 388 10.94 -14.49 -16.53
CA GLN A 388 10.93 -15.36 -17.71
C GLN A 388 12.31 -15.99 -17.98
N LEU A 389 13.34 -15.62 -17.20
CA LEU A 389 14.67 -16.20 -17.31
C LEU A 389 14.79 -17.44 -16.41
N PRO A 390 15.39 -18.54 -16.90
CA PRO A 390 15.63 -19.72 -16.08
C PRO A 390 16.66 -19.42 -14.98
N MET A 391 16.42 -19.96 -13.79
CA MET A 391 17.32 -19.81 -12.63
C MET A 391 18.59 -20.66 -12.77
N TYR A 392 19.70 -20.17 -12.22
CA TYR A 392 20.94 -20.92 -12.16
C TYR A 392 20.97 -21.87 -10.97
N SER A 393 21.11 -23.17 -11.25
CA SER A 393 21.29 -24.20 -10.23
C SER A 393 20.20 -24.16 -9.14
N ASN A 394 20.58 -23.96 -7.88
CA ASN A 394 19.69 -23.98 -6.71
C ASN A 394 19.32 -22.57 -6.21
N TYR A 395 19.69 -21.52 -6.94
CA TYR A 395 19.31 -20.16 -6.58
C TYR A 395 17.80 -19.97 -6.76
N LEU A 396 17.17 -19.26 -5.82
CA LEU A 396 15.74 -19.01 -5.81
C LEU A 396 15.46 -17.56 -6.20
N LEU A 397 14.41 -17.34 -6.98
CA LEU A 397 14.04 -15.97 -7.39
C LEU A 397 13.53 -15.15 -6.20
N ALA A 398 12.77 -15.78 -5.31
CA ALA A 398 12.23 -15.16 -4.10
C ALA A 398 13.32 -14.62 -3.16
N SER A 399 14.55 -15.14 -3.25
CA SER A 399 15.69 -14.61 -2.50
C SER A 399 16.12 -13.21 -2.91
N ALA A 400 15.52 -12.61 -3.94
CA ALA A 400 15.73 -11.21 -4.28
C ALA A 400 14.77 -10.25 -3.55
N ILE A 401 13.80 -10.76 -2.79
CA ILE A 401 12.77 -9.96 -2.07
C ILE A 401 12.53 -10.43 -0.62
N ASP A 402 13.39 -11.32 -0.11
CA ASP A 402 13.22 -11.99 1.18
C ASP A 402 13.76 -11.16 2.37
N ASN A 403 14.31 -9.97 2.10
CA ASN A 403 14.94 -9.08 3.06
C ASN A 403 16.12 -9.74 3.80
N ASN A 404 16.81 -10.66 3.13
CA ASN A 404 17.98 -11.33 3.68
C ASN A 404 19.18 -11.15 2.74
N SER A 405 20.06 -10.21 3.06
CA SER A 405 21.27 -9.95 2.28
C SER A 405 22.28 -11.12 2.20
N ALA A 406 22.07 -12.22 2.94
CA ALA A 406 22.89 -13.43 2.86
C ALA A 406 22.41 -14.42 1.79
N THR A 407 21.16 -14.33 1.35
CA THR A 407 20.61 -15.11 0.23
C THR A 407 20.71 -14.30 -1.07
N ALA A 408 20.53 -14.96 -2.21
CA ALA A 408 20.56 -14.31 -3.51
C ALA A 408 19.77 -15.08 -4.55
N SER A 409 19.35 -14.37 -5.59
CA SER A 409 18.85 -14.92 -6.85
C SER A 409 19.97 -14.88 -7.91
N ALA A 410 19.93 -15.79 -8.89
CA ALA A 410 20.83 -15.78 -10.04
C ALA A 410 20.20 -16.50 -11.25
N PHE A 411 20.39 -15.95 -12.45
CA PHE A 411 19.91 -16.50 -13.72
C PHE A 411 20.94 -17.42 -14.38
N LEU A 412 20.45 -18.28 -15.27
CA LEU A 412 21.33 -19.01 -16.19
C LEU A 412 22.04 -18.02 -17.13
N ASN A 413 23.36 -18.20 -17.29
CA ASN A 413 24.18 -17.37 -18.16
C ASN A 413 23.91 -17.67 -19.65
N GLY A 414 23.95 -16.62 -20.47
CA GLY A 414 23.92 -16.72 -21.93
C GLY A 414 22.51 -16.86 -22.52
N VAL A 415 21.47 -16.54 -21.75
CA VAL A 415 20.08 -16.56 -22.23
C VAL A 415 19.83 -15.31 -23.07
N ASN A 416 19.24 -15.46 -24.26
CA ASN A 416 18.75 -14.32 -25.03
C ASN A 416 17.55 -13.72 -24.27
N TRP A 417 17.75 -12.54 -23.70
CA TRP A 417 16.76 -11.88 -22.85
C TRP A 417 15.96 -10.78 -23.57
N VAL A 418 16.19 -10.57 -24.87
CA VAL A 418 15.53 -9.48 -25.60
C VAL A 418 14.02 -9.70 -25.61
N GLY A 419 13.27 -8.74 -25.08
CA GLY A 419 11.82 -8.83 -24.90
C GLY A 419 11.36 -9.71 -23.73
N LEU A 420 12.28 -10.31 -22.97
CA LEU A 420 11.96 -11.10 -21.79
C LEU A 420 12.01 -10.26 -20.51
N GLU A 421 11.14 -10.60 -19.58
CA GLU A 421 11.09 -10.03 -18.24
C GLU A 421 12.15 -10.67 -17.36
N LEU A 422 13.19 -9.91 -17.03
CA LEU A 422 14.22 -10.32 -16.08
C LEU A 422 13.60 -10.37 -14.69
N PHE A 423 12.90 -9.31 -14.31
CA PHE A 423 12.14 -9.22 -13.08
C PHE A 423 10.83 -8.54 -13.39
N LYS A 424 9.73 -9.11 -12.89
CA LYS A 424 8.45 -8.43 -12.75
C LYS A 424 8.09 -8.45 -11.27
N LEU A 425 7.84 -7.27 -10.74
CA LEU A 425 7.70 -6.95 -9.32
C LEU A 425 6.30 -6.36 -9.10
N THR A 426 5.69 -6.71 -7.97
CA THR A 426 4.47 -6.08 -7.48
C THR A 426 4.80 -5.27 -6.23
N ALA A 427 4.40 -4.00 -6.21
CA ALA A 427 4.52 -3.13 -5.05
C ALA A 427 3.40 -3.43 -4.03
N ALA A 428 3.56 -3.02 -2.77
CA ALA A 428 2.54 -3.21 -1.74
C ALA A 428 1.26 -2.39 -2.01
N ALA A 429 1.41 -1.20 -2.59
CA ALA A 429 0.37 -0.33 -3.11
C ALA A 429 0.93 0.46 -4.31
N PRO A 430 0.09 1.12 -5.13
CA PRO A 430 0.57 1.98 -6.20
C PRO A 430 1.46 3.11 -5.68
N ILE A 431 2.75 3.09 -6.03
CA ILE A 431 3.73 4.09 -5.55
C ILE A 431 4.52 4.68 -6.71
N ASN A 432 4.96 5.93 -6.63
CA ASN A 432 5.94 6.49 -7.56
C ASN A 432 7.38 6.25 -7.04
N ILE A 433 8.29 5.86 -7.94
CA ILE A 433 9.68 5.56 -7.55
C ILE A 433 10.65 6.44 -8.31
N SER A 434 11.71 6.88 -7.64
CA SER A 434 12.87 7.52 -8.27
C SER A 434 13.77 6.53 -9.02
N GLY A 435 13.57 5.23 -8.77
CA GLY A 435 14.27 4.14 -9.43
C GLY A 435 14.15 2.83 -8.67
N LEU A 436 14.85 1.81 -9.19
CA LEU A 436 14.94 0.48 -8.60
C LEU A 436 16.39 0.19 -8.21
N THR A 437 16.63 -0.15 -6.95
CA THR A 437 17.97 -0.56 -6.48
C THR A 437 18.07 -2.08 -6.43
N LEU A 438 19.06 -2.62 -7.14
CA LEU A 438 19.50 -4.01 -7.05
C LEU A 438 20.69 -4.05 -6.09
N GLU A 439 20.46 -4.51 -4.87
CA GLU A 439 21.45 -4.57 -3.80
C GLU A 439 22.32 -5.84 -3.91
N SER A 440 23.58 -5.68 -3.47
CA SER A 440 24.50 -6.80 -3.24
C SER A 440 24.72 -7.70 -4.46
N LEU A 441 25.30 -7.15 -5.54
CA LEU A 441 25.71 -7.97 -6.68
C LEU A 441 26.71 -9.05 -6.24
N VAL A 442 26.35 -10.33 -6.41
CA VAL A 442 27.07 -11.49 -5.85
C VAL A 442 28.18 -11.95 -6.78
N SER A 443 29.20 -11.12 -6.97
CA SER A 443 30.36 -11.39 -7.84
C SER A 443 30.04 -11.56 -9.34
N TRP A 444 28.78 -11.42 -9.75
CA TRP A 444 28.32 -11.59 -11.13
C TRP A 444 27.47 -10.42 -11.61
N PRO A 445 27.82 -9.81 -12.75
CA PRO A 445 27.01 -8.75 -13.35
C PRO A 445 25.72 -9.32 -13.92
N LEU A 446 24.73 -8.44 -14.11
CA LEU A 446 23.48 -8.76 -14.82
C LEU A 446 23.71 -8.83 -16.34
N SER A 447 24.45 -7.86 -16.88
CA SER A 447 24.75 -7.74 -18.32
C SER A 447 26.06 -8.43 -18.67
N ASN A 448 26.06 -9.23 -19.74
CA ASN A 448 27.28 -9.86 -20.27
C ASN A 448 28.15 -8.88 -21.09
N GLY A 449 28.45 -7.71 -20.52
CA GLY A 449 29.11 -6.57 -21.18
C GLY A 449 28.14 -5.43 -21.54
N ALA A 450 28.70 -4.25 -21.85
CA ALA A 450 27.96 -2.98 -21.95
C ALA A 450 26.94 -2.90 -23.11
N THR A 451 27.04 -3.78 -24.11
CA THR A 451 26.07 -3.83 -25.22
C THR A 451 24.82 -4.65 -24.90
N ASN A 452 24.80 -5.35 -23.76
CA ASN A 452 23.66 -6.12 -23.31
C ASN A 452 22.86 -5.25 -22.35
N THR A 453 21.71 -4.78 -22.79
CA THR A 453 20.95 -3.75 -22.09
C THR A 453 19.55 -4.21 -21.73
N PHE A 454 18.99 -3.56 -20.71
CA PHE A 454 17.63 -3.71 -20.22
C PHE A 454 17.08 -2.34 -19.81
N LYS A 455 15.77 -2.23 -19.57
CA LYS A 455 15.13 -1.01 -19.08
C LYS A 455 14.07 -1.33 -18.04
N LEU A 456 13.78 -0.36 -17.18
CA LEU A 456 12.68 -0.35 -16.23
C LEU A 456 11.40 0.20 -16.89
N GLN A 457 10.29 -0.49 -16.66
CA GLN A 457 8.93 -0.10 -17.03
C GLN A 457 7.99 -0.20 -15.84
N GLY A 458 6.89 0.56 -15.87
CA GLY A 458 5.81 0.55 -14.87
C GLY A 458 4.44 0.34 -15.53
N SER A 459 3.52 -0.27 -14.80
CA SER A 459 2.15 -0.56 -15.23
C SER A 459 1.20 -0.62 -14.03
N PHE A 460 -0.04 -0.16 -14.20
CA PHE A 460 -1.09 -0.27 -13.17
C PHE A 460 -1.89 -1.57 -13.31
N ASP A 461 -2.14 -1.99 -14.54
CA ASP A 461 -3.01 -3.11 -14.93
C ASP A 461 -2.24 -4.37 -15.33
N ASN A 462 -0.90 -4.29 -15.38
CA ASN A 462 -0.02 -5.34 -15.88
C ASN A 462 -0.25 -5.70 -17.38
N VAL A 463 -0.97 -4.87 -18.13
CA VAL A 463 -1.25 -4.99 -19.56
C VAL A 463 -0.50 -3.90 -20.32
N TYR A 464 -0.72 -2.64 -19.96
CA TYR A 464 -0.10 -1.47 -20.59
C TYR A 464 1.11 -1.01 -19.79
N TRP A 465 2.26 -0.94 -20.46
CA TRP A 465 3.55 -0.67 -19.82
C TRP A 465 4.18 0.61 -20.33
N SER A 466 4.50 1.52 -19.41
CA SER A 466 5.22 2.77 -19.69
C SER A 466 6.71 2.62 -19.42
N ASP A 467 7.55 3.21 -20.27
CA ASP A 467 9.00 3.26 -20.06
C ASP A 467 9.34 4.25 -18.94
N LEU A 468 10.04 3.77 -17.89
CA LEU A 468 10.50 4.61 -16.77
C LEU A 468 11.97 5.02 -16.93
N SER A 469 12.72 4.28 -17.75
CA SER A 469 14.15 4.53 -17.99
C SER A 469 14.53 4.27 -19.44
N THR A 470 15.59 4.94 -19.89
CA THR A 470 16.29 4.53 -21.12
C THR A 470 17.04 3.20 -20.89
N ALA A 471 17.41 2.51 -21.97
CA ALA A 471 18.16 1.26 -21.85
C ALA A 471 19.51 1.45 -21.12
N VAL A 472 19.78 0.62 -20.11
CA VAL A 472 21.00 0.61 -19.28
C VAL A 472 21.65 -0.77 -19.26
N SER A 473 22.90 -0.86 -18.76
CA SER A 473 23.62 -2.13 -18.58
C SER A 473 24.28 -2.20 -17.21
N SER A 474 24.19 -3.35 -16.53
CA SER A 474 24.88 -3.60 -15.27
C SER A 474 26.10 -4.50 -15.51
N THR A 475 27.30 -3.91 -15.51
CA THR A 475 28.57 -4.61 -15.77
C THR A 475 29.47 -4.75 -14.55
N ALA A 476 29.07 -4.18 -13.41
CA ALA A 476 29.77 -4.34 -12.15
C ALA A 476 29.47 -5.72 -11.55
N ASN A 477 30.46 -6.27 -10.84
CA ASN A 477 30.34 -7.59 -10.23
C ASN A 477 30.02 -7.51 -8.72
N THR A 478 30.10 -6.32 -8.11
CA THR A 478 29.92 -6.10 -6.67
C THR A 478 29.27 -4.74 -6.42
N GLY A 479 28.61 -4.59 -5.28
CA GLY A 479 27.94 -3.34 -4.88
C GLY A 479 26.51 -3.26 -5.38
N ASN A 480 25.92 -2.07 -5.28
CA ASN A 480 24.53 -1.83 -5.67
C ASN A 480 24.47 -1.30 -7.10
N PHE A 481 23.42 -1.66 -7.82
CA PHE A 481 23.12 -1.12 -9.13
C PHE A 481 21.74 -0.45 -9.11
N VAL A 482 21.66 0.79 -9.56
CA VAL A 482 20.41 1.56 -9.57
C VAL A 482 19.94 1.76 -11.00
N ILE A 483 18.70 1.41 -11.27
CA ILE A 483 17.99 1.78 -12.49
C ILE A 483 17.15 3.01 -12.17
N SER A 484 17.63 4.20 -12.54
CA SER A 484 16.92 5.44 -12.27
C SER A 484 15.67 5.57 -13.13
N ASN A 485 14.56 5.96 -12.51
CA ASN A 485 13.35 6.42 -13.20
C ASN A 485 13.56 7.89 -13.56
N THR A 486 13.89 8.17 -14.82
CA THR A 486 14.12 9.53 -15.31
C THR A 486 13.05 10.00 -16.29
N LEU A 487 12.15 9.10 -16.69
CA LEU A 487 11.12 9.38 -17.68
C LEU A 487 9.78 9.74 -17.02
N GLU A 488 9.41 9.05 -15.93
CA GLU A 488 8.11 9.18 -15.28
C GLU A 488 8.24 9.15 -13.73
N PRO A 489 9.06 10.01 -13.10
CA PRO A 489 9.37 9.94 -11.66
C PRO A 489 8.17 10.27 -10.74
N ASN A 490 7.14 10.91 -11.28
CA ASN A 490 5.96 11.36 -10.52
C ASN A 490 4.72 10.50 -10.80
N LYS A 491 4.83 9.46 -11.63
CA LYS A 491 3.74 8.51 -11.86
C LYS A 491 3.91 7.34 -10.92
N SER A 492 2.83 7.04 -10.17
CA SER A 492 2.74 5.81 -9.40
C SER A 492 2.49 4.62 -10.32
N PHE A 493 2.81 3.40 -9.89
CA PHE A 493 2.42 2.15 -10.56
C PHE A 493 2.35 1.04 -9.52
N LEU A 494 1.50 0.03 -9.74
CA LEU A 494 1.44 -1.17 -8.91
C LEU A 494 2.46 -2.23 -9.36
N TYR A 495 2.65 -2.37 -10.66
CA TYR A 495 3.56 -3.34 -11.27
C TYR A 495 4.78 -2.66 -11.89
N TYR A 496 5.94 -3.26 -11.65
CA TYR A 496 7.21 -2.81 -12.20
C TYR A 496 7.91 -3.96 -12.89
N ARG A 497 8.58 -3.72 -14.02
CA ARG A 497 9.39 -4.76 -14.64
C ARG A 497 10.70 -4.24 -15.20
N VAL A 498 11.70 -5.12 -15.17
CA VAL A 498 12.97 -4.97 -15.87
C VAL A 498 12.92 -5.87 -17.11
N ILE A 499 12.87 -5.25 -18.28
CA ILE A 499 12.75 -5.96 -19.57
C ILE A 499 14.03 -5.86 -20.40
N GLY A 500 14.47 -6.96 -21.00
CA GLY A 500 15.68 -7.00 -21.82
C GLY A 500 15.48 -6.27 -23.15
N VAL A 501 16.45 -5.43 -23.52
CA VAL A 501 16.41 -4.59 -24.73
C VAL A 501 17.35 -5.12 -25.82
N ALA A 502 18.56 -5.52 -25.45
CA ALA A 502 19.54 -6.04 -26.40
C ALA A 502 20.47 -7.07 -25.76
N GLY A 503 20.88 -8.08 -26.52
CA GLY A 503 21.94 -9.02 -26.13
C GLY A 503 21.48 -10.21 -25.29
N ILE A 504 22.39 -10.71 -24.43
CA ILE A 504 22.21 -11.91 -23.60
C ILE A 504 22.46 -11.61 -22.12
N SER A 505 21.83 -12.39 -21.25
CA SER A 505 22.02 -12.35 -19.80
C SER A 505 23.41 -12.83 -19.38
N HIS A 506 23.85 -12.37 -18.22
CA HIS A 506 24.85 -13.03 -17.41
C HIS A 506 24.15 -13.60 -16.13
N TYR A 507 24.90 -14.22 -15.21
CA TYR A 507 24.32 -14.83 -14.00
C TYR A 507 23.52 -13.85 -13.13
N GLY A 508 23.85 -12.55 -13.12
CA GLY A 508 23.08 -11.52 -12.43
C GLY A 508 22.72 -11.86 -10.99
N GLY A 509 23.73 -12.13 -10.16
CA GLY A 509 23.51 -12.49 -8.77
C GLY A 509 23.02 -11.27 -7.97
N ILE A 510 21.78 -11.27 -7.48
CA ILE A 510 21.20 -10.16 -6.70
C ILE A 510 20.80 -10.64 -5.32
N GLY A 511 21.21 -9.90 -4.29
CA GLY A 511 20.79 -10.15 -2.92
C GLY A 511 19.39 -9.63 -2.62
N GLU A 512 19.10 -8.36 -2.94
CA GLU A 512 17.79 -7.76 -2.63
C GLU A 512 17.40 -6.73 -3.69
N ILE A 513 16.10 -6.52 -3.92
CA ILE A 513 15.57 -5.53 -4.84
C ILE A 513 14.67 -4.58 -4.05
N LYS A 514 15.01 -3.29 -4.07
CA LYS A 514 14.23 -2.25 -3.37
C LYS A 514 13.73 -1.17 -4.31
N PHE A 515 12.51 -0.72 -4.05
CA PHE A 515 11.95 0.49 -4.62
C PHE A 515 12.58 1.72 -3.94
N ASN A 516 13.07 2.66 -4.74
CA ASN A 516 13.57 3.93 -4.23
C ASN A 516 12.42 4.91 -4.09
N ILE A 517 11.71 4.81 -2.97
CA ILE A 517 10.54 5.64 -2.65
C ILE A 517 10.92 7.10 -2.35
N PRO A 518 9.97 8.05 -2.42
CA PRO A 518 10.19 9.45 -2.06
C PRO A 518 10.60 9.62 -0.59
N THR A 519 11.38 10.67 -0.28
CA THR A 519 11.84 10.94 1.10
C THR A 519 10.75 11.51 2.00
N ASP A 520 9.70 12.04 1.39
CA ASP A 520 8.48 12.60 1.96
C ASP A 520 7.33 11.58 1.99
N TYR A 521 7.64 10.28 1.93
CA TYR A 521 6.66 9.22 2.09
C TYR A 521 5.93 9.34 3.43
N ASN A 522 4.60 9.48 3.40
CA ASN A 522 3.72 9.44 4.56
C ASN A 522 2.91 8.12 4.57
N PRO A 523 3.01 7.30 5.63
CA PRO A 523 2.20 6.10 5.78
C PRO A 523 0.69 6.32 5.76
N SER A 524 0.14 7.43 6.30
CA SER A 524 -1.31 7.67 6.36
C SER A 524 -1.96 7.66 4.97
N ALA A 525 -1.29 8.23 3.96
CA ALA A 525 -1.74 8.17 2.56
C ALA A 525 -1.64 6.78 1.89
N ASN A 526 -1.35 5.70 2.65
CA ASN A 526 -1.16 4.36 2.14
C ASN A 526 -1.82 3.32 3.06
N PRO A 527 -3.16 3.30 3.16
CA PRO A 527 -3.88 2.31 3.95
C PRO A 527 -3.69 0.89 3.39
N LYS A 528 -3.73 -0.08 4.29
CA LYS A 528 -3.76 -1.51 3.98
C LYS A 528 -5.20 -1.95 3.79
N ALA A 529 -5.38 -3.00 3.00
CA ALA A 529 -6.69 -3.59 2.74
C ALA A 529 -7.45 -4.05 4.00
N ILE A 530 -6.76 -4.27 5.13
CA ILE A 530 -7.38 -4.72 6.37
C ILE A 530 -7.01 -3.72 7.46
N CYS A 531 -8.03 -3.07 8.01
CA CYS A 531 -7.94 -2.31 9.25
C CYS A 531 -9.01 -2.79 10.24
N THR A 532 -8.62 -2.96 11.50
CA THR A 532 -9.52 -3.42 12.58
C THR A 532 -9.16 -2.75 13.92
N ALA A 533 -8.47 -1.61 13.89
CA ALA A 533 -8.09 -0.89 15.09
C ALA A 533 -9.31 -0.09 15.57
N ASP A 534 -9.91 -0.57 16.67
CA ASP A 534 -11.10 -0.05 17.32
C ASP A 534 -10.91 -0.33 18.82
N ILE A 535 -10.36 0.64 19.56
CA ILE A 535 -9.91 0.45 20.95
C ILE A 535 -11.11 0.33 21.90
N ASP A 536 -12.16 1.13 21.71
CA ASP A 536 -13.30 1.23 22.62
C ASP A 536 -14.47 0.29 22.22
N GLY A 537 -14.47 -0.21 20.99
CA GLY A 537 -15.44 -1.16 20.46
C GLY A 537 -16.74 -0.52 19.98
N ASP A 538 -16.75 0.78 19.63
CA ASP A 538 -17.93 1.49 19.15
C ASP A 538 -18.23 1.25 17.65
N GLN A 539 -17.31 0.58 16.94
CA GLN A 539 -17.29 0.28 15.50
C GLN A 539 -16.82 1.42 14.59
N LYS A 540 -16.30 2.51 15.14
CA LYS A 540 -15.43 3.40 14.40
C LYS A 540 -14.00 2.92 14.56
N LEU A 541 -13.23 3.10 13.50
CA LEU A 541 -11.82 2.80 13.59
C LEU A 541 -11.13 4.00 14.24
N ASN A 542 -10.08 3.78 15.01
CA ASN A 542 -9.43 4.85 15.78
C ASN A 542 -9.00 6.06 14.94
N HIS A 543 -8.63 5.87 13.68
CA HIS A 543 -8.24 6.97 12.79
C HIS A 543 -9.44 7.74 12.22
N GLN A 544 -10.65 7.36 12.61
CA GLN A 544 -11.94 7.93 12.19
C GLN A 544 -12.78 8.30 13.43
N ASP A 545 -12.18 8.24 14.62
CA ASP A 545 -12.87 8.41 15.89
C ASP A 545 -12.23 9.46 16.79
N LEU A 546 -13.02 10.51 17.04
CA LEU A 546 -12.61 11.67 17.83
C LEU A 546 -12.35 11.35 19.33
N ASP A 547 -12.70 10.16 19.81
CA ASP A 547 -12.57 9.67 21.20
C ASP A 547 -12.21 8.17 21.15
N SER A 548 -11.00 7.88 20.72
CA SER A 548 -10.56 6.53 20.35
C SER A 548 -10.63 5.51 21.48
N ASP A 549 -10.54 5.95 22.74
CA ASP A 549 -10.57 5.06 23.89
C ASP A 549 -11.90 5.05 24.67
N GLY A 550 -12.84 5.91 24.27
CA GLY A 550 -14.21 5.97 24.74
C GLY A 550 -14.32 6.50 26.17
N ASP A 551 -13.40 7.34 26.60
CA ASP A 551 -13.35 7.90 27.94
C ASP A 551 -14.15 9.20 28.09
N THR A 552 -14.74 9.71 27.01
CA THR A 552 -15.52 10.95 26.87
C THR A 552 -14.70 12.23 26.74
N CYS A 553 -13.39 12.14 26.66
CA CYS A 553 -12.48 13.19 26.24
C CYS A 553 -12.13 12.99 24.76
N ALA A 554 -12.02 14.10 24.01
CA ALA A 554 -11.61 13.97 22.61
C ALA A 554 -10.09 13.83 22.50
N ASP A 555 -9.62 12.99 21.59
CA ASP A 555 -8.21 12.69 21.32
C ASP A 555 -7.37 13.97 21.15
N ALA A 556 -7.89 14.92 20.36
CA ALA A 556 -7.30 16.25 20.16
C ALA A 556 -7.06 17.04 21.47
N ILE A 557 -7.93 16.89 22.47
CA ILE A 557 -7.79 17.55 23.78
C ILE A 557 -6.80 16.80 24.65
N GLU A 558 -6.84 15.47 24.66
CA GLU A 558 -5.95 14.63 25.45
C GLU A 558 -4.47 14.79 25.09
N LEU A 559 -4.22 15.11 23.83
CA LEU A 559 -2.90 15.43 23.31
C LEU A 559 -2.54 16.92 23.39
N SER A 560 -3.40 17.72 24.02
CA SER A 560 -3.25 19.17 24.16
C SER A 560 -3.14 19.91 22.81
N LEU A 561 -3.73 19.35 21.75
CA LEU A 561 -3.85 20.01 20.44
C LEU A 561 -4.96 21.05 20.47
N ALA A 562 -5.97 20.81 21.31
CA ALA A 562 -7.04 21.72 21.62
C ALA A 562 -7.19 21.93 23.14
N PRO A 563 -7.55 23.15 23.60
CA PRO A 563 -7.84 23.39 25.02
C PRO A 563 -9.08 22.64 25.51
N ILE A 564 -9.14 22.34 26.81
CA ILE A 564 -10.34 21.76 27.45
C ILE A 564 -11.58 22.63 27.22
N GLY A 565 -12.69 21.96 26.95
CA GLY A 565 -13.98 22.59 26.64
C GLY A 565 -14.10 23.10 25.19
N THR A 566 -13.13 22.82 24.33
CA THR A 566 -13.27 23.01 22.88
C THR A 566 -14.31 22.01 22.35
N THR A 567 -15.26 22.51 21.58
CA THR A 567 -16.25 21.65 20.91
C THR A 567 -15.75 21.29 19.52
N ALA A 568 -15.80 20.01 19.17
CA ALA A 568 -15.58 19.54 17.81
C ALA A 568 -16.45 20.31 16.80
N PHE A 569 -15.93 20.48 15.59
CA PHE A 569 -16.63 21.15 14.49
C PHE A 569 -17.90 20.39 14.07
N SER A 570 -17.83 19.05 14.03
CA SER A 570 -18.94 18.15 13.74
C SER A 570 -18.86 16.88 14.61
N THR A 571 -19.71 15.89 14.35
CA THR A 571 -19.65 14.58 15.02
C THR A 571 -18.55 13.67 14.47
N THR A 572 -17.90 14.05 13.37
CA THR A 572 -16.87 13.28 12.65
C THR A 572 -15.65 14.13 12.29
N SER A 573 -15.59 15.38 12.76
CA SER A 573 -14.50 16.32 12.46
C SER A 573 -14.24 17.17 13.69
N PHE A 574 -13.04 17.10 14.28
CA PHE A 574 -12.71 17.95 15.44
C PHE A 574 -12.40 19.39 15.01
N PHE A 575 -11.41 19.57 14.12
CA PHE A 575 -11.05 20.85 13.54
C PHE A 575 -11.97 21.20 12.36
N ASP A 576 -11.95 22.46 11.89
CA ASP A 576 -12.76 22.88 10.75
C ASP A 576 -12.14 22.34 9.45
N PRO A 577 -12.87 21.54 8.66
CA PRO A 577 -12.40 21.01 7.37
C PRO A 577 -11.91 22.09 6.40
N ALA A 578 -12.37 23.34 6.51
CA ALA A 578 -11.87 24.44 5.68
C ALA A 578 -10.44 24.89 6.03
N THR A 579 -9.83 24.31 7.07
CA THR A 579 -8.48 24.62 7.55
C THR A 579 -7.45 23.54 7.18
N THR A 580 -7.89 22.48 6.50
CA THR A 580 -7.03 21.41 5.99
C THR A 580 -6.37 21.80 4.67
N GLY A 581 -5.20 21.23 4.43
CA GLY A 581 -4.51 21.33 3.14
C GLY A 581 -5.13 20.41 2.09
N THR A 582 -4.49 20.35 0.91
CA THR A 582 -4.80 19.36 -0.15
C THR A 582 -4.44 17.92 0.22
N ASN A 583 -3.87 17.73 1.41
CA ASN A 583 -3.47 16.46 2.00
C ASN A 583 -4.34 16.10 3.22
N GLY A 584 -5.45 16.80 3.46
CA GLY A 584 -6.40 16.50 4.55
C GLY A 584 -5.91 16.87 5.95
N PHE A 585 -4.59 16.91 6.17
CA PHE A 585 -4.05 17.33 7.46
C PHE A 585 -4.14 18.85 7.72
N VAL A 586 -4.39 19.23 8.98
CA VAL A 586 -4.56 20.63 9.42
C VAL A 586 -3.29 21.47 9.23
N ASP A 587 -3.34 22.48 8.34
CA ASP A 587 -2.21 23.36 7.96
C ASP A 587 -1.51 24.03 9.18
N ALA A 588 -2.27 24.30 10.24
CA ALA A 588 -1.77 24.93 11.46
C ALA A 588 -0.81 24.03 12.24
N LEU A 589 -0.90 22.71 12.09
CA LEU A 589 -0.08 21.70 12.78
C LEU A 589 1.12 21.24 11.94
N GLU A 590 1.22 21.68 10.68
CA GLU A 590 2.27 21.26 9.73
C GLU A 590 3.51 22.15 9.70
N THR A 591 4.72 21.56 9.67
CA THR A 591 5.99 22.32 9.60
C THR A 591 5.98 23.41 8.51
N THR A 592 5.41 23.07 7.37
CA THR A 592 4.95 23.98 6.31
C THR A 592 3.61 23.47 5.80
N ALA A 593 2.67 24.36 5.50
CA ALA A 593 1.38 24.00 4.91
C ALA A 593 1.54 22.98 3.76
N ASN A 594 0.72 21.93 3.76
CA ASN A 594 0.69 20.79 2.84
C ASN A 594 1.98 19.94 2.83
N SER A 595 2.66 19.80 3.97
CA SER A 595 3.85 18.95 4.09
C SER A 595 3.56 17.51 4.53
N GLY A 596 2.43 17.28 5.19
CA GLY A 596 2.11 16.04 5.91
C GLY A 596 3.07 15.78 7.08
N ILE A 597 3.83 16.78 7.54
CA ILE A 597 4.83 16.64 8.60
C ILE A 597 4.47 17.54 9.78
N TYR A 598 4.25 16.91 10.93
CA TYR A 598 3.89 17.57 12.18
C TYR A 598 4.96 18.54 12.72
N LYS A 599 4.54 19.69 13.29
CA LYS A 599 5.44 20.73 13.85
C LYS A 599 6.16 20.32 15.13
N SER A 600 5.51 19.54 16.00
CA SER A 600 6.03 19.10 17.30
C SER A 600 6.07 17.56 17.41
N THR A 601 6.20 17.05 18.63
CA THR A 601 6.08 15.62 18.93
C THR A 601 4.90 15.44 19.86
N TYR A 602 3.95 14.58 19.51
CA TYR A 602 2.82 14.19 20.35
C TYR A 602 2.91 12.71 20.71
N ASN A 603 2.29 12.32 21.82
CA ASN A 603 2.29 10.96 22.34
C ASN A 603 0.84 10.48 22.43
N TYR A 604 0.36 9.77 21.40
CA TYR A 604 -1.00 9.23 21.26
C TYR A 604 -1.46 8.31 22.40
N LEU A 605 -0.62 8.09 23.41
CA LEU A 605 -0.94 7.22 24.51
C LEU A 605 -2.18 7.64 25.29
N ASN A 606 -2.35 8.94 25.59
CA ASN A 606 -3.46 9.39 26.42
C ASN A 606 -4.79 9.04 25.73
N ALA A 607 -4.90 9.37 24.44
CA ALA A 607 -5.96 8.99 23.52
C ALA A 607 -6.07 7.49 23.15
N SER A 608 -5.41 6.61 23.90
CA SER A 608 -5.43 5.17 23.62
C SER A 608 -5.77 4.32 24.84
N THR A 609 -6.19 4.96 25.94
CA THR A 609 -6.44 4.30 27.22
C THR A 609 -7.42 5.06 28.12
N ASN A 610 -8.66 4.55 28.19
CA ASN A 610 -9.70 5.04 29.11
C ASN A 610 -9.44 4.92 30.63
N LEU A 611 -8.22 4.55 31.01
CA LEU A 611 -7.73 4.60 32.39
C LEU A 611 -7.34 6.01 32.83
N ILE A 612 -7.10 6.92 31.88
CA ILE A 612 -6.84 8.34 32.12
C ILE A 612 -7.93 9.11 31.41
N ASN A 613 -8.44 10.16 32.05
CA ASN A 613 -9.23 11.18 31.38
C ASN A 613 -8.55 12.53 31.51
N ALA A 614 -7.97 13.01 30.41
CA ALA A 614 -7.22 14.26 30.41
C ALA A 614 -8.13 15.50 30.29
N CYS A 615 -9.44 15.31 30.07
CA CYS A 615 -10.44 16.38 30.10
C CYS A 615 -10.97 16.66 31.52
N LEU A 616 -10.63 15.84 32.51
CA LEU A 616 -10.96 16.12 33.89
C LEU A 616 -10.25 17.41 34.31
N ASP A 617 -11.05 18.41 34.68
CA ASP A 617 -10.64 19.76 35.04
C ASP A 617 -11.52 20.16 36.23
N ASN A 618 -11.03 19.86 37.43
CA ASN A 618 -11.82 19.95 38.65
C ASN A 618 -12.14 21.40 39.04
N ASP A 619 -11.25 22.34 38.73
CA ASP A 619 -11.39 23.75 39.10
C ASP A 619 -11.95 24.66 37.99
N GLY A 620 -11.98 24.16 36.76
CA GLY A 620 -12.57 24.80 35.59
C GLY A 620 -11.68 25.86 34.96
N ASP A 621 -10.37 25.80 35.17
CA ASP A 621 -9.41 26.77 34.61
C ASP A 621 -8.94 26.44 33.17
N LYS A 622 -9.32 25.25 32.68
CA LYS A 622 -9.03 24.66 31.36
C LYS A 622 -7.65 24.03 31.20
N VAL A 623 -6.93 23.84 32.28
CA VAL A 623 -5.83 22.89 32.39
C VAL A 623 -6.42 21.63 33.04
N GLY A 624 -6.17 20.46 32.44
CA GLY A 624 -6.71 19.23 33.01
C GLY A 624 -5.86 18.79 34.18
N ASP A 625 -6.45 18.17 35.21
CA ASP A 625 -5.78 17.73 36.46
C ASP A 625 -4.47 16.93 36.18
N ILE A 626 -4.38 16.23 35.04
CA ILE A 626 -3.18 15.48 34.63
C ILE A 626 -1.99 16.37 34.18
N PHE A 627 -2.31 17.57 33.72
CA PHE A 627 -1.37 18.58 33.24
C PHE A 627 -1.24 19.77 34.19
N ASP A 628 -2.17 19.88 35.15
CA ASP A 628 -2.16 20.85 36.23
C ASP A 628 -1.11 20.48 37.29
N ILE A 629 -0.59 21.48 38.00
CA ILE A 629 0.36 21.31 39.10
C ILE A 629 -0.19 21.83 40.44
N ASP A 630 -1.39 22.40 40.45
CA ASP A 630 -2.15 23.03 41.54
C ASP A 630 -3.66 22.84 41.25
N ASP A 631 -4.15 21.59 41.32
CA ASP A 631 -5.47 21.15 40.81
C ASP A 631 -6.69 21.89 41.42
N ASP A 632 -6.51 22.59 42.54
CA ASP A 632 -7.56 23.40 43.18
C ASP A 632 -7.32 24.92 43.11
N ASN A 633 -6.25 25.32 42.43
CA ASN A 633 -5.86 26.69 42.15
C ASN A 633 -5.73 27.58 43.40
N ASP A 634 -5.48 26.98 44.56
CA ASP A 634 -5.38 27.67 45.85
C ASP A 634 -4.01 28.33 46.06
N GLY A 635 -3.06 28.00 45.18
CA GLY A 635 -1.68 28.46 45.13
C GLY A 635 -0.70 27.44 45.68
N THR A 636 -1.18 26.35 46.29
CA THR A 636 -0.38 25.27 46.86
C THR A 636 -0.26 24.14 45.85
N PRO A 637 0.93 23.91 45.26
CA PRO A 637 1.05 22.84 44.26
C PRO A 637 0.79 21.46 44.87
N ASP A 638 0.19 20.52 44.12
CA ASP A 638 -0.23 19.18 44.60
C ASP A 638 0.90 18.42 45.31
N LEU A 639 2.13 18.64 44.86
CA LEU A 639 3.31 18.02 45.44
C LEU A 639 3.59 18.45 46.89
N GLN A 640 3.14 19.64 47.30
CA GLN A 640 3.20 20.10 48.70
C GLN A 640 2.08 19.53 49.57
N GLU A 641 1.00 19.07 48.93
CA GLU A 641 -0.20 18.55 49.57
C GLU A 641 -0.21 17.02 49.64
N THR A 642 0.75 16.40 48.93
CA THR A 642 1.07 14.99 49.05
C THR A 642 2.13 14.73 50.11
N THR A 643 2.13 13.51 50.68
CA THR A 643 3.18 13.12 51.63
C THR A 643 4.36 12.49 50.90
N CYS A 644 5.42 13.27 50.66
CA CYS A 644 6.58 12.81 49.89
C CYS A 644 7.82 12.52 50.75
N ALA A 645 8.37 11.31 50.60
CA ALA A 645 9.67 10.96 51.13
C ALA A 645 10.74 11.01 50.01
N PRO A 646 11.88 11.70 50.21
CA PRO A 646 12.96 11.69 49.23
C PRO A 646 13.41 10.26 48.93
N ALA A 647 13.30 9.85 47.66
CA ALA A 647 13.75 8.53 47.24
C ALA A 647 15.26 8.55 46.99
N VAL A 648 16.01 7.69 47.70
CA VAL A 648 17.42 7.48 47.38
C VAL A 648 17.49 6.61 46.11
N LEU A 649 17.52 7.26 44.95
CA LEU A 649 17.53 6.60 43.62
C LEU A 649 18.71 5.63 43.44
N ASN A 650 19.85 5.96 44.05
CA ASN A 650 21.07 5.17 44.04
C ASN A 650 21.59 4.99 45.46
N SER A 651 21.38 3.80 46.03
CA SER A 651 22.08 3.43 47.26
C SER A 651 23.58 3.38 46.97
N THR A 652 24.43 3.95 47.84
CA THR A 652 25.89 3.79 47.71
C THR A 652 26.23 2.32 47.80
N CYS A 653 26.57 1.72 46.66
CA CYS A 653 26.80 0.31 46.58
C CYS A 653 28.17 0.05 45.95
N SER A 654 29.12 -0.33 46.80
CA SER A 654 30.40 -0.90 46.37
C SER A 654 30.23 -2.41 46.31
N LEU A 655 29.85 -2.93 45.14
CA LEU A 655 30.00 -4.36 44.89
C LEU A 655 31.44 -4.63 44.46
N GLY A 656 32.05 -5.65 45.06
CA GLY A 656 33.29 -6.22 44.54
C GLY A 656 33.07 -6.75 43.13
N THR A 657 34.13 -6.72 42.31
CA THR A 657 34.14 -7.26 40.94
C THR A 657 33.46 -8.63 40.87
N GLN A 658 32.29 -8.69 40.24
CA GLN A 658 31.60 -9.94 39.93
C GLN A 658 32.09 -10.42 38.56
N THR A 659 32.32 -11.72 38.43
CA THR A 659 32.95 -12.27 37.24
C THR A 659 31.95 -12.44 36.08
N PHE A 660 30.64 -12.63 36.35
CA PHE A 660 29.52 -12.67 35.36
C PHE A 660 28.14 -12.49 36.04
N GLY A 661 27.15 -11.87 35.37
CA GLY A 661 25.72 -12.13 35.56
C GLY A 661 24.93 -11.40 36.65
N ILE A 662 24.56 -10.14 36.43
CA ILE A 662 23.70 -9.39 37.34
C ILE A 662 22.22 -9.55 36.95
N THR A 663 21.44 -10.32 37.70
CA THR A 663 19.96 -10.39 37.58
C THR A 663 19.25 -9.34 38.41
N SER A 664 19.91 -8.83 39.45
CA SER A 664 19.48 -7.68 40.23
C SER A 664 20.68 -6.89 40.74
N HIS A 665 20.62 -5.57 40.58
CA HIS A 665 21.62 -4.62 41.04
C HIS A 665 21.09 -3.85 42.25
N CYS A 666 21.97 -3.44 43.16
CA CYS A 666 21.61 -2.73 44.38
C CYS A 666 21.07 -1.30 44.17
N THR A 667 21.14 -0.81 42.94
CA THR A 667 20.45 0.42 42.50
C THR A 667 18.99 0.17 42.13
N GLY A 668 18.51 -1.08 42.26
CA GLY A 668 17.14 -1.49 41.92
C GLY A 668 16.95 -1.97 40.47
N TRP A 669 17.97 -1.89 39.63
CA TRP A 669 17.90 -2.40 38.25
C TRP A 669 17.89 -3.92 38.22
N MET A 670 16.96 -4.49 37.46
CA MET A 670 16.80 -5.92 37.23
C MET A 670 17.05 -6.22 35.76
N GLY A 671 17.83 -7.25 35.48
CA GLY A 671 18.14 -7.69 34.11
C GLY A 671 17.50 -9.04 33.82
N PHE A 672 16.96 -9.22 32.62
CA PHE A 672 16.47 -10.51 32.13
C PHE A 672 16.78 -10.72 30.64
N ASP A 673 17.04 -11.97 30.28
CA ASP A 673 17.28 -12.41 28.90
C ASP A 673 15.97 -12.95 28.30
N TYR A 674 15.70 -12.64 27.03
CA TYR A 674 14.55 -13.15 26.29
C TYR A 674 15.05 -14.02 25.13
N ASP A 675 15.15 -15.34 25.37
CA ASP A 675 15.27 -16.34 24.31
C ASP A 675 13.92 -17.09 24.19
N PRO A 676 13.23 -17.04 23.04
CA PRO A 676 12.01 -17.82 22.81
C PRO A 676 12.24 -19.34 22.66
N SER A 677 13.49 -19.85 22.72
CA SER A 677 13.80 -21.28 22.61
C SER A 677 13.71 -22.05 23.95
N PRO A 678 12.87 -23.09 24.07
CA PRO A 678 12.66 -23.82 25.33
C PRO A 678 13.79 -24.80 25.73
N SER A 679 15.00 -24.72 25.14
CA SER A 679 15.96 -25.84 25.17
C SER A 679 17.41 -25.57 25.58
N VAL A 680 17.79 -24.37 26.01
CA VAL A 680 19.16 -24.12 26.52
C VAL A 680 19.15 -23.33 27.83
N THR A 681 19.79 -23.87 28.87
CA THR A 681 20.07 -23.13 30.11
C THR A 681 21.39 -22.38 29.94
N VAL A 682 21.33 -21.09 29.58
CA VAL A 682 22.51 -20.21 29.52
C VAL A 682 22.48 -19.23 30.71
N ILE A 683 23.65 -18.99 31.30
CA ILE A 683 23.88 -18.06 32.40
C ILE A 683 24.40 -16.74 31.80
N THR A 684 23.53 -15.72 31.80
CA THR A 684 23.68 -14.23 31.82
C THR A 684 24.96 -13.53 31.31
N ASN A 685 24.79 -12.38 30.61
CA ASN A 685 25.72 -11.23 30.62
C ASN A 685 24.93 -9.90 30.76
N PHE A 686 25.24 -9.13 31.80
CA PHE A 686 24.92 -7.71 32.01
C PHE A 686 26.06 -7.24 32.93
N ASP A 687 26.90 -6.33 32.45
CA ASP A 687 28.14 -5.99 33.14
C ASP A 687 28.00 -4.62 33.82
N TYR A 688 28.07 -4.60 35.15
CA TYR A 688 28.31 -3.36 35.88
C TYR A 688 29.74 -2.92 35.61
N MET A 689 29.90 -1.78 34.95
CA MET A 689 31.20 -1.34 34.46
C MET A 689 31.95 -0.43 35.45
N GLY A 690 31.29 0.00 36.52
CA GLY A 690 31.87 0.82 37.58
C GLY A 690 31.08 2.09 37.85
N LEU A 691 31.74 3.05 38.51
CA LEU A 691 31.19 4.37 38.79
C LEU A 691 31.84 5.41 37.86
N ASN A 692 31.05 6.37 37.37
CA ASN A 692 31.57 7.54 36.67
C ASN A 692 32.27 8.51 37.65
N SER A 693 32.78 9.64 37.13
CA SER A 693 33.53 10.63 37.93
C SER A 693 32.74 11.30 39.06
N VAL A 694 31.40 11.19 39.05
CA VAL A 694 30.50 11.72 40.10
C VAL A 694 29.90 10.61 40.96
N GLY A 695 30.34 9.36 40.81
CA GLY A 695 29.92 8.24 41.64
C GLY A 695 28.63 7.55 41.20
N GLN A 696 28.15 7.79 39.98
CA GLN A 696 26.97 7.10 39.43
C GLN A 696 27.36 5.80 38.72
N PRO A 697 26.59 4.72 38.88
CA PRO A 697 26.82 3.45 38.20
C PRO A 697 26.56 3.60 36.70
N TYR A 698 27.45 3.09 35.87
CA TYR A 698 27.20 2.95 34.44
C TYR A 698 27.16 1.47 34.04
N PHE A 699 26.23 1.14 33.16
CA PHE A 699 25.87 -0.23 32.79
C PHE A 699 26.33 -0.52 31.35
N ASP A 700 26.68 -1.77 31.09
CA ASP A 700 26.90 -2.31 29.74
C ASP A 700 25.84 -3.36 29.41
N PHE A 701 25.20 -3.16 28.26
CA PHE A 701 24.16 -3.99 27.69
C PHE A 701 24.72 -5.20 26.92
N GLN A 702 25.55 -6.05 27.52
CA GLN A 702 26.15 -7.15 26.75
C GLN A 702 25.16 -8.27 26.41
N GLY A 703 24.79 -8.39 25.14
CA GLY A 703 24.25 -9.63 24.57
C GLY A 703 25.26 -10.77 24.74
N SER A 704 24.88 -11.82 25.46
CA SER A 704 25.63 -13.07 25.48
C SER A 704 25.71 -13.63 24.05
N THR A 705 26.87 -14.16 23.68
CA THR A 705 27.18 -14.63 22.32
C THR A 705 26.12 -15.60 21.78
N ALA A 706 25.58 -15.32 20.58
CA ALA A 706 24.92 -16.35 19.79
C ALA A 706 25.96 -17.23 19.09
N SER A 707 25.89 -18.54 19.31
CA SER A 707 26.42 -19.48 18.33
C SER A 707 25.56 -19.38 17.07
N SER A 708 26.10 -18.77 16.02
CA SER A 708 25.53 -18.52 14.67
C SER A 708 24.79 -17.19 14.49
N ALA A 709 25.08 -16.55 13.34
CA ALA A 709 24.95 -15.12 13.07
C ALA A 709 23.54 -14.69 12.60
N SER A 710 22.46 -15.20 13.19
CA SER A 710 21.09 -14.85 12.77
C SER A 710 20.10 -14.56 13.91
N THR A 711 20.58 -14.45 15.15
CA THR A 711 19.74 -14.12 16.31
C THR A 711 20.54 -13.19 17.23
N VAL A 712 20.28 -11.88 17.15
CA VAL A 712 20.77 -10.94 18.15
C VAL A 712 19.92 -11.13 19.41
N LEU A 713 20.54 -11.64 20.48
CA LEU A 713 19.93 -11.67 21.80
C LEU A 713 19.89 -10.23 22.33
N CYS A 714 18.70 -9.68 22.49
CA CYS A 714 18.48 -8.35 23.04
C CYS A 714 18.36 -8.45 24.57
N GLY A 715 19.22 -7.76 25.31
CA GLY A 715 19.06 -7.63 26.76
C GLY A 715 17.85 -6.75 27.09
N LYS A 716 17.08 -7.12 28.12
CA LYS A 716 16.09 -6.24 28.74
C LYS A 716 16.53 -5.94 30.16
N MET A 717 16.40 -4.68 30.56
CA MET A 717 16.47 -4.33 31.97
C MET A 717 15.35 -3.40 32.35
N TYR A 718 14.99 -3.48 33.62
CA TYR A 718 13.90 -2.72 34.14
C TYR A 718 14.13 -2.32 35.60
N LYS A 719 13.47 -1.25 36.01
CA LYS A 719 13.43 -0.79 37.40
C LYS A 719 12.03 -0.26 37.67
N ASN A 720 11.45 -0.71 38.78
CA ASN A 720 10.12 -0.28 39.18
C ASN A 720 10.22 0.94 40.09
N PHE A 721 9.37 1.91 39.82
CA PHE A 721 9.19 3.12 40.59
C PHE A 721 7.76 3.17 41.09
N THR A 722 7.57 3.51 42.37
CA THR A 722 6.24 3.84 42.89
C THR A 722 5.83 5.16 42.29
N THR A 723 4.65 5.21 41.69
CA THR A 723 4.11 6.38 41.01
C THR A 723 2.73 6.72 41.56
N ILE A 724 2.28 7.95 41.38
CA ILE A 724 0.90 8.37 41.66
C ILE A 724 0.20 8.51 40.30
N PRO A 725 -0.95 7.85 40.09
CA PRO A 725 -1.75 8.07 38.89
C PRO A 725 -2.02 9.56 38.65
N GLY A 726 -1.90 10.03 37.42
CA GLY A 726 -2.09 11.45 37.05
C GLY A 726 -0.82 12.31 37.16
N VAL A 727 0.20 11.89 37.93
CA VAL A 727 1.44 12.67 38.03
C VAL A 727 2.38 12.41 36.85
N THR A 728 2.96 13.48 36.32
CA THR A 728 3.94 13.42 35.23
C THR A 728 5.35 13.10 35.76
N TYR A 729 5.98 12.07 35.20
CA TYR A 729 7.33 11.65 35.53
C TYR A 729 8.26 11.83 34.34
N THR A 730 9.50 12.26 34.59
CA THR A 730 10.57 12.25 33.59
C THR A 730 11.73 11.41 34.10
N TYR A 731 12.17 10.46 33.30
CA TYR A 731 13.34 9.62 33.59
C TYR A 731 14.42 9.85 32.55
N THR A 732 15.58 10.34 32.98
CA THR A 732 16.68 10.74 32.10
C THR A 732 17.90 9.84 32.28
N ILE A 733 18.44 9.41 31.14
CA ILE A 733 19.70 8.68 31.04
C ILE A 733 20.68 9.44 30.14
N ASN A 734 21.97 9.16 30.26
CA ASN A 734 22.98 9.68 29.33
C ASN A 734 23.65 8.52 28.59
N LEU A 735 23.58 8.59 27.26
CA LEU A 735 24.16 7.64 26.33
C LEU A 735 25.67 7.93 26.16
N MET A 736 26.50 7.08 26.75
CA MET A 736 27.96 7.22 26.71
C MET A 736 28.57 6.67 25.41
N SER A 737 27.94 5.66 24.81
CA SER A 737 28.28 5.17 23.47
C SER A 737 27.38 5.77 22.41
N ASN A 738 27.79 5.67 21.14
CA ASN A 738 26.95 6.05 20.01
C ASN A 738 25.90 4.96 19.76
N PHE A 739 24.65 5.24 20.10
CA PHE A 739 23.51 4.37 19.83
C PHE A 739 23.17 4.41 18.34
N VAL A 740 22.90 3.26 17.74
CA VAL A 740 22.56 3.09 16.32
C VAL A 740 21.57 1.93 16.17
N ASP A 741 20.75 1.99 15.13
CA ASP A 741 19.90 0.86 14.74
C ASP A 741 20.75 -0.34 14.29
N ALA A 742 20.32 -1.54 14.67
CA ALA A 742 20.97 -2.78 14.27
C ALA A 742 19.91 -3.83 13.89
N GLU A 743 20.04 -4.42 12.70
CA GLU A 743 19.24 -5.58 12.23
C GLU A 743 17.71 -5.44 12.41
N GLY A 744 17.16 -4.25 12.17
CA GLY A 744 15.71 -4.00 12.29
C GLY A 744 15.22 -3.70 13.71
N PHE A 745 16.12 -3.57 14.69
CA PHE A 745 15.81 -3.22 16.06
C PHE A 745 16.16 -1.76 16.37
N LYS A 746 15.18 -1.01 16.91
CA LYS A 746 15.34 0.38 17.39
C LYS A 746 15.45 0.40 18.93
N PRO A 747 16.61 0.73 19.51
CA PRO A 747 16.75 0.81 20.97
C PRO A 747 15.84 1.88 21.58
N GLN A 748 15.13 1.51 22.66
CA GLN A 748 14.13 2.36 23.28
C GLN A 748 14.22 2.33 24.80
N LEU A 749 13.98 3.48 25.41
CA LEU A 749 13.65 3.65 26.82
C LEU A 749 12.13 3.79 26.94
N LYS A 750 11.50 3.05 27.86
CA LYS A 750 10.04 3.00 28.00
C LYS A 750 9.61 3.20 29.46
N GLY A 751 8.54 3.93 29.68
CA GLY A 751 7.70 3.81 30.87
C GLY A 751 6.63 2.75 30.60
N VAL A 752 6.42 1.82 31.52
CA VAL A 752 5.45 0.74 31.37
C VAL A 752 4.69 0.58 32.67
N ASP A 753 3.37 0.69 32.66
CA ASP A 753 2.57 0.40 33.84
C ASP A 753 2.81 -1.03 34.32
N ALA A 754 3.19 -1.20 35.60
CA ALA A 754 3.62 -2.50 36.10
C ALA A 754 2.45 -3.49 36.29
N ALA A 755 1.22 -2.98 36.41
CA ALA A 755 0.04 -3.82 36.64
C ALA A 755 -0.52 -4.39 35.33
N THR A 756 -0.65 -3.54 34.31
CA THR A 756 -1.27 -3.86 33.02
C THR A 756 -0.25 -4.24 31.94
N GLY A 757 1.00 -3.76 32.05
CA GLY A 757 2.01 -3.89 31.01
C GLY A 757 1.88 -2.87 29.87
N LEU A 758 0.97 -1.90 29.99
CA LEU A 758 0.78 -0.81 29.04
C LEU A 758 2.04 0.06 28.96
N VAL A 759 2.54 0.34 27.75
CA VAL A 759 3.68 1.24 27.55
C VAL A 759 3.18 2.67 27.63
N ILE A 760 3.47 3.36 28.73
CA ILE A 760 2.97 4.71 29.00
C ILE A 760 3.91 5.85 28.59
N GLY A 761 5.00 5.53 27.92
CA GLY A 761 5.88 6.51 27.31
C GLY A 761 7.06 5.81 26.69
N SER A 762 7.60 6.37 25.61
CA SER A 762 8.79 5.80 24.99
C SER A 762 9.69 6.86 24.37
N THR A 763 10.98 6.55 24.30
CA THR A 763 11.97 7.42 23.68
C THR A 763 13.00 6.59 22.95
N TYR A 764 13.18 6.94 21.68
CA TYR A 764 14.19 6.33 20.83
C TYR A 764 15.59 6.78 21.24
N LEU A 765 16.49 5.81 21.38
CA LEU A 765 17.86 6.04 21.81
C LEU A 765 18.79 5.99 20.59
N ASN A 766 19.18 7.15 20.06
CA ASN A 766 20.10 7.23 18.92
C ASN A 766 21.20 8.24 19.19
N GLY A 767 22.41 7.98 18.72
CA GLY A 767 23.57 8.84 18.94
C GLY A 767 24.09 8.80 20.37
N THR A 768 24.70 9.90 20.81
CA THR A 768 25.23 10.09 22.17
C THR A 768 24.47 11.18 22.92
N GLY A 769 24.64 11.26 24.24
CA GLY A 769 24.12 12.34 25.08
C GLY A 769 22.84 11.99 25.84
N GLU A 770 22.20 12.98 26.46
CA GLU A 770 21.04 12.76 27.32
C GLU A 770 19.78 12.41 26.54
N ARG A 771 19.03 11.41 27.03
CA ARG A 771 17.72 11.03 26.54
C ARG A 771 16.79 10.88 27.74
N SER A 772 15.57 11.35 27.58
CA SER A 772 14.57 11.34 28.63
C SER A 772 13.29 10.72 28.10
N VAL A 773 12.68 9.83 28.88
CA VAL A 773 11.29 9.43 28.67
C VAL A 773 10.43 10.21 29.67
N THR A 774 9.40 10.87 29.15
CA THR A 774 8.38 11.55 29.96
C THR A 774 7.07 10.80 29.79
N PHE A 775 6.36 10.58 30.88
CA PHE A 775 5.09 9.86 30.89
C PHE A 775 4.25 10.30 32.10
N THR A 776 2.93 10.25 31.95
CA THR A 776 2.02 10.32 33.08
C THR A 776 1.74 8.93 33.60
N ALA A 777 1.85 8.71 34.90
CA ALA A 777 1.55 7.42 35.48
C ALA A 777 0.04 7.13 35.43
N VAL A 778 -0.34 5.93 34.98
CA VAL A 778 -1.72 5.41 35.06
C VAL A 778 -1.95 4.61 36.35
N GLY A 779 -0.87 4.09 36.94
CA GLY A 779 -0.91 3.14 38.04
C GLY A 779 0.02 3.53 39.18
N THR A 780 -0.09 2.82 40.29
CA THR A 780 0.71 3.07 41.49
C THR A 780 2.17 2.60 41.36
N THR A 781 2.52 1.92 40.26
CA THR A 781 3.88 1.47 40.00
C THR A 781 4.15 1.49 38.50
N THR A 782 5.16 2.26 38.09
CA THR A 782 5.67 2.28 36.72
C THR A 782 7.02 1.58 36.64
N THR A 783 7.15 0.73 35.64
CA THR A 783 8.38 0.07 35.25
C THR A 783 9.09 0.91 34.20
N ILE A 784 10.27 1.45 34.51
CA ILE A 784 11.16 1.94 33.46
C ILE A 784 11.87 0.75 32.85
N SER A 785 11.70 0.55 31.55
CA SER A 785 12.26 -0.57 30.79
C SER A 785 13.18 -0.05 29.68
N TYR A 786 14.31 -0.70 29.49
CA TYR A 786 15.17 -0.52 28.34
C TYR A 786 15.21 -1.81 27.52
N THR A 787 15.24 -1.68 26.20
CA THR A 787 15.60 -2.79 25.30
C THR A 787 16.57 -2.30 24.21
N GLY A 788 17.69 -2.99 23.99
CA GLY A 788 18.70 -2.56 23.01
C GLY A 788 20.00 -3.39 22.97
N PRO A 789 20.90 -3.12 21.99
CA PRO A 789 22.18 -3.81 21.81
C PRO A 789 23.32 -3.24 22.71
N ASN A 790 24.51 -3.85 22.66
CA ASN A 790 25.72 -3.58 23.49
C ASN A 790 26.17 -2.11 23.55
N GLN A 791 25.56 -1.32 24.45
CA GLN A 791 25.80 0.12 24.55
C GLN A 791 25.80 0.61 26.01
N PHE A 792 26.64 1.61 26.29
CA PHE A 792 26.91 2.13 27.63
C PHE A 792 26.05 3.34 27.96
N TRP A 793 25.55 3.40 29.19
CA TRP A 793 24.80 4.55 29.70
C TRP A 793 24.78 4.60 31.23
N TYR A 794 24.33 5.73 31.77
CA TYR A 794 24.09 5.92 33.21
C TYR A 794 22.85 6.78 33.48
N GLU A 795 22.27 6.65 34.68
CA GLU A 795 21.13 7.45 35.12
C GLU A 795 21.57 8.90 35.37
N VAL A 796 20.81 9.88 34.87
CA VAL A 796 21.05 11.30 35.11
C VAL A 796 20.12 11.83 36.18
N SER A 797 18.81 11.69 35.97
CA SER A 797 17.79 12.23 36.85
C SER A 797 16.48 11.44 36.73
N HIS A 798 15.69 11.50 37.79
CA HIS A 798 14.29 11.13 37.77
C HIS A 798 13.50 12.22 38.49
N THR A 799 12.51 12.78 37.82
CA THR A 799 11.67 13.87 38.34
C THR A 799 10.20 13.51 38.26
N MET A 800 9.42 14.14 39.12
CA MET A 800 7.96 14.13 39.19
C MET A 800 7.49 15.59 39.19
N ASN A 801 6.67 15.99 38.20
CA ASN A 801 6.28 17.39 37.94
C ASN A 801 7.47 18.37 38.02
N GLY A 802 8.61 17.98 37.41
CA GLY A 802 9.84 18.79 37.38
C GLY A 802 10.67 18.80 38.67
N LEU A 803 10.16 18.28 39.78
CA LEU A 803 10.87 18.17 41.07
C LEU A 803 11.55 16.80 41.23
N PRO A 804 12.59 16.66 42.07
CA PRO A 804 13.27 15.38 42.29
C PRO A 804 12.31 14.28 42.74
N TYR A 805 12.40 13.10 42.14
CA TYR A 805 11.53 11.97 42.46
C TYR A 805 11.52 11.63 43.97
N GLY A 806 10.32 11.53 44.52
CA GLY A 806 10.01 11.04 45.86
C GLY A 806 9.01 9.88 45.80
N ILE A 807 8.93 9.12 46.89
CA ILE A 807 7.83 8.17 47.11
C ILE A 807 6.73 8.96 47.79
N CYS A 808 5.64 9.16 47.05
CA CYS A 808 4.55 10.03 47.46
C CYS A 808 3.24 9.24 47.52
N THR A 809 2.35 9.65 48.42
CA THR A 809 0.98 9.14 48.54
C THR A 809 0.02 10.31 48.61
N THR A 810 -1.15 10.17 48.00
CA THR A 810 -2.25 11.12 48.16
C THR A 810 -2.66 11.20 49.63
N LEU A 811 -2.96 12.40 50.09
CA LEU A 811 -3.37 12.71 51.45
C LEU A 811 -4.84 13.15 51.42
N ASP A 812 -5.59 12.76 52.45
CA ASP A 812 -6.96 13.18 52.73
C ASP A 812 -6.98 13.36 54.26
N THR A 813 -6.74 14.59 54.70
CA THR A 813 -6.37 14.88 56.09
C THR A 813 -7.58 14.87 57.02
N ASP A 814 -8.70 15.39 56.57
CA ASP A 814 -9.95 15.43 57.34
C ASP A 814 -10.84 14.19 57.13
N THR A 815 -10.50 13.33 56.16
CA THR A 815 -11.17 12.07 55.80
C THR A 815 -12.57 12.25 55.23
N ASP A 816 -12.84 13.39 54.58
CA ASP A 816 -14.12 13.65 53.92
C ASP A 816 -14.26 12.96 52.54
N GLY A 817 -13.16 12.39 52.04
CA GLY A 817 -13.07 11.67 50.78
C GLY A 817 -12.58 12.51 49.60
N LYS A 818 -12.27 13.79 49.81
CA LYS A 818 -11.60 14.67 48.85
C LYS A 818 -10.10 14.67 49.19
N PRO A 819 -9.23 14.27 48.25
CA PRO A 819 -7.80 14.42 48.46
C PRO A 819 -7.42 15.89 48.67
N ASN A 820 -6.42 16.13 49.50
CA ASN A 820 -5.92 17.46 49.85
C ASN A 820 -5.61 18.32 48.61
N HIS A 821 -4.96 17.77 47.59
CA HIS A 821 -4.65 18.52 46.35
C HIS A 821 -5.89 18.95 45.55
N LEU A 822 -7.07 18.46 45.90
CA LEU A 822 -8.33 18.92 45.35
C LEU A 822 -9.11 19.76 46.36
N ASP A 823 -8.67 19.87 47.61
CA ASP A 823 -9.43 20.36 48.76
C ASP A 823 -8.93 21.70 49.30
N LEU A 824 -9.82 22.69 49.27
CA LEU A 824 -9.51 24.07 49.66
C LEU A 824 -9.45 24.29 51.19
N ASP A 825 -9.69 23.26 52.00
CA ASP A 825 -9.70 23.25 53.47
C ASP A 825 -9.34 21.84 53.96
N SER A 826 -8.12 21.41 53.66
CA SER A 826 -7.64 20.03 53.81
C SER A 826 -7.85 19.41 55.19
N ASP A 827 -7.84 20.22 56.26
CA ASP A 827 -8.04 19.73 57.64
C ASP A 827 -9.46 19.98 58.20
N GLY A 828 -10.33 20.61 57.41
CA GLY A 828 -11.73 20.84 57.69
C GLY A 828 -11.99 21.79 58.86
N ASP A 829 -11.07 22.72 59.14
CA ASP A 829 -11.18 23.65 60.26
C ASP A 829 -11.87 24.98 59.93
N GLY A 830 -12.15 25.20 58.65
CA GLY A 830 -12.89 26.35 58.13
C GLY A 830 -12.01 27.55 57.79
N CYS A 831 -10.68 27.41 57.88
CA CYS A 831 -9.72 28.27 57.19
C CYS A 831 -9.44 27.68 55.80
N SER A 832 -9.16 28.51 54.80
CA SER A 832 -8.79 27.98 53.48
C SER A 832 -7.30 27.69 53.43
N ASP A 833 -6.92 26.61 52.76
CA ASP A 833 -5.53 26.18 52.56
C ASP A 833 -4.67 27.30 51.95
N ALA A 834 -5.19 28.05 50.99
CA ALA A 834 -4.54 29.25 50.44
C ALA A 834 -4.09 30.28 51.49
N ILE A 835 -4.83 30.48 52.59
CA ILE A 835 -4.42 31.36 53.71
C ILE A 835 -3.32 30.70 54.54
N GLU A 836 -3.48 29.41 54.80
CA GLU A 836 -2.60 28.62 55.67
C GLU A 836 -1.25 28.32 55.05
N ALA A 837 -1.23 28.13 53.73
CA ALA A 837 -0.04 28.11 52.89
C ALA A 837 0.60 29.50 52.79
N GLY A 838 -0.16 30.58 53.01
CA GLY A 838 0.31 31.95 52.83
C GLY A 838 0.32 32.43 51.38
N ALA A 839 -0.34 31.69 50.48
CA ALA A 839 -0.61 32.07 49.10
C ALA A 839 -1.55 33.30 49.03
N SER A 840 -2.46 33.42 50.00
CA SER A 840 -3.46 34.48 50.09
C SER A 840 -3.55 35.05 51.51
N THR A 841 -4.04 36.29 51.60
CA THR A 841 -4.42 36.91 52.90
C THR A 841 -5.92 37.18 53.00
N THR A 842 -6.67 36.83 51.95
CA THR A 842 -8.09 37.18 51.80
C THR A 842 -8.94 36.04 51.23
N ALA A 843 -8.35 34.91 50.83
CA ALA A 843 -9.10 33.74 50.41
C ALA A 843 -9.97 33.26 51.59
N SER A 844 -11.27 33.13 51.36
CA SER A 844 -12.21 32.70 52.42
C SER A 844 -13.16 31.62 51.92
N SER A 845 -12.88 31.10 50.74
CA SER A 845 -13.67 30.07 50.08
C SER A 845 -13.00 28.75 50.40
N THR A 846 -13.79 27.80 50.88
CA THR A 846 -13.37 26.41 51.12
C THR A 846 -14.08 25.44 50.16
N THR A 847 -14.81 25.97 49.17
CA THR A 847 -15.66 25.17 48.25
C THR A 847 -15.73 25.69 46.81
N VAL A 848 -15.20 26.88 46.55
CA VAL A 848 -15.15 27.48 45.20
C VAL A 848 -13.71 27.80 44.88
N TYR A 849 -13.20 27.17 43.83
CA TYR A 849 -11.83 27.30 43.37
C TYR A 849 -11.53 28.72 42.85
N PRO A 850 -10.33 29.25 43.11
CA PRO A 850 -9.91 30.53 42.55
C PRO A 850 -9.80 30.47 41.03
N LEU A 851 -10.19 31.55 40.35
CA LEU A 851 -9.98 31.70 38.91
C LEU A 851 -8.96 32.80 38.65
N GLY A 852 -8.02 32.57 37.74
CA GLY A 852 -6.96 33.53 37.43
C GLY A 852 -6.52 33.49 35.97
N SER A 853 -5.36 34.09 35.73
CA SER A 853 -4.65 33.91 34.47
C SER A 853 -3.47 33.01 34.74
N ASP A 854 -3.36 31.92 34.00
CA ASP A 854 -2.13 31.19 33.77
C ASP A 854 -1.69 31.47 32.32
N THR A 855 -0.48 31.99 32.15
CA THR A 855 0.05 32.35 30.81
C THR A 855 0.92 31.25 30.24
N ASN A 856 1.44 30.35 31.07
CA ASN A 856 2.36 29.32 30.64
C ASN A 856 1.67 27.94 30.50
N GLY A 857 0.45 27.79 31.03
CA GLY A 857 -0.41 26.62 30.85
C GLY A 857 0.03 25.42 31.69
N ASN A 858 0.61 25.67 32.85
CA ASN A 858 1.02 24.64 33.81
C ASN A 858 0.02 24.44 34.95
N GLY A 859 -1.09 25.18 34.98
CA GLY A 859 -2.13 25.06 36.02
C GLY A 859 -1.87 25.91 37.27
N LEU A 860 -0.67 26.45 37.46
CA LEU A 860 -0.41 27.39 38.58
C LEU A 860 -0.68 28.84 38.15
N LEU A 861 -1.63 29.51 38.80
CA LEU A 861 -1.94 30.91 38.49
C LEU A 861 -0.71 31.82 38.57
N ASN A 862 -0.56 32.73 37.59
CA ASN A 862 0.52 33.73 37.53
C ASN A 862 0.68 34.56 38.83
N GLY A 863 -0.38 34.66 39.64
CA GLY A 863 -0.39 35.36 40.92
C GLY A 863 0.49 34.70 41.99
N TYR A 864 0.75 33.41 41.85
CA TYR A 864 1.54 32.59 42.77
C TYR A 864 2.93 32.27 42.20
N GLU A 865 3.13 32.43 40.89
CA GLU A 865 4.39 32.14 40.23
C GLU A 865 5.52 33.13 40.56
N GLY A 866 6.72 32.57 40.75
CA GLY A 866 8.00 33.24 40.91
C GLY A 866 8.71 33.49 39.57
N THR A 867 9.94 34.00 39.63
CA THR A 867 10.73 34.33 38.42
C THR A 867 11.29 33.10 37.69
N ILE A 868 11.11 31.90 38.24
CA ILE A 868 11.50 30.61 37.66
C ILE A 868 10.20 29.84 37.42
N THR A 869 10.06 29.21 36.24
CA THR A 869 8.89 28.37 35.91
C THR A 869 8.64 27.33 37.00
N ALA A 870 7.38 27.16 37.43
CA ALA A 870 6.96 26.25 38.51
C ALA A 870 7.63 26.52 39.88
N SER A 871 7.95 27.79 40.19
CA SER A 871 8.38 28.21 41.53
C SER A 871 7.37 29.15 42.17
N LEU A 872 7.19 29.07 43.48
CA LEU A 872 6.30 29.98 44.21
C LEU A 872 6.97 31.33 44.50
N ASN A 873 6.20 32.41 44.46
CA ASN A 873 6.64 33.76 44.84
C ASN A 873 6.52 34.05 46.35
N TYR A 874 5.97 33.10 47.11
CA TYR A 874 5.85 33.14 48.57
C TYR A 874 6.55 31.92 49.19
N THR A 875 6.62 31.90 50.53
CA THR A 875 7.12 30.73 51.28
C THR A 875 5.92 29.99 51.84
N SER A 876 5.66 28.79 51.31
CA SER A 876 4.52 28.00 51.76
C SER A 876 4.66 27.56 53.22
N THR A 877 3.58 27.72 53.97
CA THR A 877 3.41 27.23 55.35
C THR A 877 2.37 26.13 55.47
N TYR A 878 1.95 25.53 54.35
CA TYR A 878 0.89 24.53 54.28
C TYR A 878 1.08 23.39 55.30
N SER A 879 2.26 22.76 55.31
CA SER A 879 2.56 21.65 56.23
C SER A 879 2.49 22.00 57.72
N ASP A 880 2.57 23.28 58.07
CA ASP A 880 2.54 23.75 59.45
C ASP A 880 1.12 24.05 59.94
N PHE A 881 0.18 24.36 59.04
CA PHE A 881 -1.14 24.90 59.37
C PHE A 881 -2.30 24.08 58.77
N ALA A 882 -2.29 23.81 57.46
CA ALA A 882 -3.40 23.18 56.71
C ALA A 882 -3.56 21.66 56.92
N LEU A 883 -2.75 21.06 57.80
CA LEU A 883 -2.78 19.62 58.07
C LEU A 883 -3.25 19.30 59.49
N ASN A 884 -3.75 20.29 60.25
CA ASN A 884 -4.07 20.12 61.66
C ASN A 884 -5.14 21.10 62.16
N ASN A 885 -6.37 20.59 62.18
CA ASN A 885 -7.58 21.30 62.62
C ASN A 885 -7.57 21.88 64.05
N SER A 886 -6.53 21.60 64.83
CA SER A 886 -6.36 22.12 66.18
C SER A 886 -5.60 23.46 66.22
N ILE A 887 -5.02 23.90 65.10
CA ILE A 887 -4.18 25.10 65.06
C ILE A 887 -5.01 26.37 64.88
N ASN A 888 -6.06 26.37 64.03
CA ASN A 888 -6.92 27.55 63.85
C ASN A 888 -8.22 27.51 64.67
N SER A 889 -8.53 26.41 65.35
CA SER A 889 -9.74 26.25 66.18
C SER A 889 -9.76 27.05 67.51
N VAL A 890 -9.03 28.17 67.60
CA VAL A 890 -9.17 29.12 68.71
C VAL A 890 -10.12 30.26 68.32
N PRO A 891 -11.35 30.33 68.88
CA PRO A 891 -12.30 31.36 68.52
C PRO A 891 -11.89 32.72 69.08
N THR A 892 -11.85 33.72 68.22
CA THR A 892 -12.23 35.12 68.49
C THR A 892 -12.04 35.66 69.92
N GLN A 893 -10.88 36.26 70.23
CA GLN A 893 -10.73 37.53 71.00
C GLN A 893 -9.27 37.72 71.43
N ILE A 894 -8.54 38.65 70.81
CA ILE A 894 -7.82 39.73 71.52
C ILE A 894 -7.84 40.97 70.61
N MET A 895 -8.84 41.83 70.80
CA MET A 895 -8.66 43.26 70.50
C MET A 895 -7.62 43.82 71.48
N MET A 896 -6.39 44.04 71.03
CA MET A 896 -5.51 45.00 71.71
C MET A 896 -5.85 46.40 71.22
N VAL A 897 -6.74 47.04 71.98
CA VAL A 897 -6.83 48.50 72.06
C VAL A 897 -5.48 49.03 72.56
N TYR A 898 -4.81 49.85 71.77
CA TYR A 898 -3.95 50.91 72.29
C TYR A 898 -4.49 52.25 71.79
N GLN A 899 -5.27 52.91 72.66
CA GLN A 899 -5.36 54.37 72.69
C GLN A 899 -4.21 54.90 73.55
N THR A 900 -3.22 55.55 72.94
CA THR A 900 -2.86 56.97 73.13
C THR A 900 -1.62 57.31 72.31
#